data_AF-A0A831UBU3-F1
#
_entry.id   AF-A0A831UBU3-F1
#
_cell.length_a   1.000
_cell.length_b   1.000
_cell.length_c   1.000
_cell.angle_alpha   90.00
_cell.angle_beta   90.00
_cell.angle_gamma   90.00
#
_symmetry.space_group_name_H-M   'P 1'
#
loop_
_entity.id
_entity.type
_entity.pdbx_description
1 polymer ?
#
loop_
_entity_poly.entity_id
_entity_poly.type
_entity_poly.pdbx_seq_one_letter_code
_entity_poly.pdbx_strand_id
1 'polypeptide(L)'
;MLGTPDTTTTWRWSAFGKHPAAADYFRLGHSSPFVDGLTKWVESGYRLLAERSDTPPPFCSWRFWARGFGRESLVLGVVRVSSDSLGRPYPLLIMGSGPLEGWEGQWDLLPFAGEKSWCRIEYLATHTFGDLRKLEEGLQGLRSPEVDWEELAERRRGLNRLGSSRDPFASFLDIPRLEGVAAERGGKDEFSVRLDRGPVNDKITLVSLWHLLVKGAAKGVPNVLFMGGTLERSFLASYRRALAPGDFLHLWSASDAGGWHNSIGTEYAMDIATLGKEPVRPDQPVGEDVRYDPLFDTLQAEVDKLTSPAVAGTIDWEKVVRLSADILATRSKDLLAAGYLAVGLVQTRGGDGLALGLKVWCDLLERFWSDLYPTRMRGRQRSVEWWLDRTEIALRRQGDRTLSAEQQGIVLKTLAAIDRFLGEHLEDAPSLNRLRELVMDLAPEAGGEPPPEPVAPSLTASEAPAADLFTPPRQAASPSAESCRETIAAGSPLQALEAGLRQVGEAAGALLQQDPASPVPYRLSRLAAWGQVTEPPPAANGRTRISPPERQVLTLLQELASHGDGEALLKAAEARLPQFIFWLDLNRLSAEALSRLGDRFAGAREAVRAETAALLQRLPGLEELAFADGTPFADQETRQWLWGLMPREASADFSAAAESDGRAEAIAREVAEGQALIRSGRLLEAVERFQKQLGNGASRKEKLRWRLALAQLLVNTNRAKLALPHLEQVMADIGAFGLEEYDPALALQGLKLAWVGFDSQSEPRFKEKAAEALHRIARLDPVEMVRLAKG
;
A
#
# COMPACT_ATOMS: atom_id res chain seq x y z
N MET A 1 -66.93 -9.01 28.31
CA MET A 1 -65.69 -9.75 28.62
C MET A 1 -64.90 -9.87 27.33
N LEU A 2 -63.96 -8.96 27.15
CA LEU A 2 -63.01 -8.94 26.03
C LEU A 2 -61.95 -9.99 26.35
N GLY A 3 -61.83 -10.99 25.47
CA GLY A 3 -60.75 -11.97 25.55
C GLY A 3 -59.42 -11.26 25.34
N THR A 4 -58.54 -11.41 26.31
CA THR A 4 -57.11 -11.09 26.23
C THR A 4 -56.50 -11.74 24.97
N PRO A 5 -55.78 -10.99 24.11
CA PRO A 5 -55.02 -11.60 23.03
C PRO A 5 -53.83 -12.33 23.65
N ASP A 6 -53.79 -13.65 23.46
CA ASP A 6 -52.61 -14.46 23.79
C ASP A 6 -51.42 -13.99 22.92
N THR A 7 -50.55 -13.17 23.50
CA THR A 7 -49.26 -12.78 22.95
C THR A 7 -48.27 -13.94 23.11
N THR A 8 -48.40 -14.97 22.28
CA THR A 8 -47.30 -15.91 22.02
C THR A 8 -47.01 -15.92 20.52
N THR A 9 -46.06 -15.06 20.16
CA THR A 9 -45.50 -14.81 18.84
C THR A 9 -44.74 -16.05 18.35
N THR A 10 -45.48 -17.03 17.84
CA THR A 10 -44.96 -18.33 17.42
C THR A 10 -44.54 -18.32 15.95
N TRP A 11 -43.34 -18.83 15.69
CA TRP A 11 -42.86 -19.12 14.34
C TRP A 11 -43.80 -20.10 13.64
N ARG A 12 -44.15 -19.82 12.38
CA ARG A 12 -45.06 -20.64 11.59
C ARG A 12 -44.31 -21.30 10.45
N TRP A 13 -44.37 -22.63 10.40
CA TRP A 13 -43.72 -23.45 9.38
C TRP A 13 -44.70 -23.87 8.30
N SER A 14 -44.19 -23.96 7.07
CA SER A 14 -44.93 -24.35 5.88
C SER A 14 -44.06 -25.19 4.96
N ALA A 15 -44.69 -26.11 4.23
CA ALA A 15 -44.03 -26.92 3.23
C ALA A 15 -44.87 -26.99 1.95
N PHE A 16 -44.20 -26.94 0.82
CA PHE A 16 -44.82 -26.81 -0.50
C PHE A 16 -43.95 -27.55 -1.52
N GLY A 17 -44.54 -28.48 -2.26
CA GLY A 17 -43.76 -29.26 -3.23
C GLY A 17 -44.33 -30.63 -3.53
N LYS A 18 -43.46 -31.49 -4.04
CA LYS A 18 -43.65 -32.94 -4.04
C LYS A 18 -42.65 -33.60 -3.11
N HIS A 19 -43.10 -34.67 -2.47
CA HIS A 19 -42.32 -35.47 -1.53
C HIS A 19 -42.69 -36.93 -1.76
N PRO A 20 -41.77 -37.90 -1.54
CA PRO A 20 -42.08 -39.32 -1.77
C PRO A 20 -43.28 -39.84 -0.97
N ALA A 21 -43.57 -39.21 0.16
CA ALA A 21 -44.72 -39.52 1.03
C ALA A 21 -46.07 -38.95 0.52
N ALA A 22 -46.08 -38.19 -0.57
CA ALA A 22 -47.27 -37.56 -1.14
C ALA A 22 -47.48 -38.07 -2.58
N ALA A 23 -48.70 -38.49 -2.91
CA ALA A 23 -49.04 -38.91 -4.28
C ALA A 23 -49.09 -37.72 -5.25
N ASP A 24 -49.58 -36.59 -4.76
CA ASP A 24 -49.77 -35.35 -5.53
C ASP A 24 -49.04 -34.17 -4.87
N TYR A 25 -49.08 -33.04 -5.58
CA TYR A 25 -48.60 -31.76 -5.08
C TYR A 25 -49.28 -31.40 -3.75
N PHE A 26 -48.51 -31.05 -2.72
CA PHE A 26 -49.06 -30.72 -1.41
C PHE A 26 -48.70 -29.30 -0.96
N ARG A 27 -49.53 -28.78 -0.07
CA ARG A 27 -49.29 -27.56 0.67
C ARG A 27 -49.67 -27.80 2.13
N LEU A 28 -48.70 -27.66 3.02
CA LEU A 28 -48.85 -27.84 4.47
C LEU A 28 -48.48 -26.55 5.20
N GLY A 29 -49.14 -26.32 6.33
CA GLY A 29 -48.89 -25.15 7.19
C GLY A 29 -49.62 -23.87 6.78
N HIS A 30 -49.21 -22.75 7.36
CA HIS A 30 -49.92 -21.47 7.25
C HIS A 30 -49.58 -20.72 5.95
N SER A 31 -50.58 -20.15 5.28
CA SER A 31 -50.40 -19.29 4.10
C SER A 31 -50.17 -17.82 4.49
N SER A 32 -49.27 -17.14 3.80
CA SER A 32 -49.08 -15.69 3.90
C SER A 32 -48.77 -15.12 2.52
N PRO A 33 -48.98 -13.81 2.26
CA PRO A 33 -48.67 -13.23 0.96
C PRO A 33 -47.21 -13.45 0.53
N PHE A 34 -46.28 -13.45 1.49
CA PHE A 34 -44.88 -13.79 1.24
C PHE A 34 -44.71 -15.25 0.85
N VAL A 35 -45.31 -16.16 1.63
CA VAL A 35 -45.28 -17.60 1.38
C VAL A 35 -45.84 -17.91 -0.01
N ASP A 36 -46.97 -17.31 -0.37
CA ASP A 36 -47.60 -17.42 -1.69
C ASP A 36 -46.72 -16.87 -2.81
N GLY A 37 -46.03 -15.75 -2.57
CA GLY A 37 -45.09 -15.15 -3.51
C GLY A 37 -43.91 -16.08 -3.81
N LEU A 38 -43.26 -16.62 -2.77
CA LEU A 38 -42.11 -17.50 -2.91
C LEU A 38 -42.50 -18.85 -3.55
N THR A 39 -43.66 -19.38 -3.15
CA THR A 39 -44.32 -20.55 -3.75
C THR A 39 -44.51 -20.37 -5.26
N LYS A 40 -45.14 -19.26 -5.69
CA LYS A 40 -45.34 -18.94 -7.11
C LYS A 40 -44.01 -18.74 -7.86
N TRP A 41 -43.02 -18.16 -7.21
CA TRP A 41 -41.68 -17.99 -7.79
C TRP A 41 -41.02 -19.35 -8.07
N VAL A 42 -41.08 -20.30 -7.11
CA VAL A 42 -40.56 -21.67 -7.30
C VAL A 42 -41.31 -22.39 -8.43
N GLU A 43 -42.64 -22.34 -8.46
CA GLU A 43 -43.43 -22.97 -9.54
C GLU A 43 -43.11 -22.39 -10.92
N SER A 44 -43.04 -21.07 -11.02
CA SER A 44 -42.79 -20.37 -12.28
C SER A 44 -41.37 -20.65 -12.77
N GLY A 45 -40.38 -20.61 -11.86
CA GLY A 45 -39.00 -20.94 -12.17
C GLY A 45 -38.82 -22.39 -12.62
N TYR A 46 -39.47 -23.34 -11.94
CA TYR A 46 -39.41 -24.75 -12.29
C TYR A 46 -40.08 -25.06 -13.64
N ARG A 47 -41.21 -24.40 -13.95
CA ARG A 47 -41.86 -24.53 -15.26
C ARG A 47 -40.93 -24.09 -16.39
N LEU A 48 -40.27 -22.94 -16.22
CA LEU A 48 -39.29 -22.44 -17.19
C LEU A 48 -38.07 -23.37 -17.33
N LEU A 49 -37.67 -24.04 -16.25
CA LEU A 49 -36.58 -25.02 -16.26
C LEU A 49 -36.97 -26.26 -17.07
N ALA A 50 -38.18 -26.78 -16.85
CA ALA A 50 -38.73 -27.93 -17.56
C ALA A 50 -38.98 -27.64 -19.05
N GLU A 51 -39.28 -26.40 -19.42
CA GLU A 51 -39.42 -25.98 -20.83
C GLU A 51 -38.08 -25.86 -21.56
N ARG A 52 -36.96 -25.66 -20.84
CA ARG A 52 -35.64 -25.44 -21.42
C ARG A 52 -34.84 -26.72 -21.69
N SER A 53 -35.14 -27.81 -20.99
CA SER A 53 -34.39 -29.07 -21.11
C SER A 53 -35.27 -30.28 -20.85
N ASP A 54 -35.15 -31.30 -21.71
CA ASP A 54 -35.82 -32.60 -21.53
C ASP A 54 -35.12 -33.50 -20.49
N THR A 55 -33.91 -33.13 -20.06
CA THR A 55 -33.20 -33.86 -18.99
C THR A 55 -33.67 -33.44 -17.60
N PRO A 56 -33.82 -34.39 -16.67
CA PRO A 56 -34.16 -34.08 -15.29
C PRO A 56 -33.11 -33.16 -14.66
N PRO A 57 -33.51 -32.13 -13.91
CA PRO A 57 -32.57 -31.21 -13.30
C PRO A 57 -31.68 -31.92 -12.28
N PRO A 58 -30.37 -31.59 -12.24
CA PRO A 58 -29.45 -32.16 -11.27
C PRO A 58 -29.83 -31.77 -9.85
N PHE A 59 -29.39 -32.58 -8.88
CA PHE A 59 -29.66 -32.33 -7.48
C PHE A 59 -29.02 -31.01 -7.02
N CYS A 60 -29.84 -30.14 -6.44
CA CYS A 60 -29.39 -28.96 -5.71
C CYS A 60 -30.21 -28.72 -4.45
N SER A 61 -29.57 -28.16 -3.42
CA SER A 61 -30.22 -27.71 -2.18
C SER A 61 -29.73 -26.31 -1.81
N TRP A 62 -30.67 -25.43 -1.49
CA TRP A 62 -30.44 -24.03 -1.16
C TRP A 62 -31.09 -23.67 0.16
N ARG A 63 -30.28 -23.39 1.17
CA ARG A 63 -30.72 -22.74 2.41
C ARG A 63 -30.87 -21.25 2.12
N PHE A 64 -31.87 -20.61 2.71
CA PHE A 64 -32.04 -19.18 2.54
C PHE A 64 -32.62 -18.53 3.78
N TRP A 65 -32.38 -17.22 3.87
CA TRP A 65 -33.09 -16.31 4.75
C TRP A 65 -33.61 -15.12 3.94
N ALA A 66 -34.75 -14.57 4.32
CA ALA A 66 -35.36 -13.43 3.66
C ALA A 66 -36.03 -12.50 4.67
N ARG A 67 -36.07 -11.21 4.33
CA ARG A 67 -36.79 -10.19 5.09
C ARG A 67 -38.30 -10.47 5.00
N GLY A 68 -38.92 -10.69 6.15
CA GLY A 68 -40.37 -10.88 6.26
C GLY A 68 -41.14 -9.55 6.24
N PHE A 69 -42.47 -9.64 6.14
CA PHE A 69 -43.33 -8.46 6.29
C PHE A 69 -43.52 -8.13 7.78
N GLY A 70 -43.22 -6.88 8.15
CA GLY A 70 -43.34 -6.37 9.53
C GLY A 70 -41.99 -6.13 10.20
N ARG A 71 -42.03 -5.42 11.34
CA ARG A 71 -40.83 -5.14 12.15
C ARG A 71 -40.28 -6.45 12.69
N GLU A 72 -38.97 -6.66 12.55
CA GLU A 72 -38.26 -7.87 13.02
C GLU A 72 -38.78 -9.19 12.44
N SER A 73 -39.50 -9.16 11.33
CA SER A 73 -40.00 -10.36 10.67
C SER A 73 -38.91 -11.01 9.82
N LEU A 74 -38.61 -12.28 10.08
CA LEU A 74 -37.63 -13.07 9.33
C LEU A 74 -38.31 -14.31 8.72
N VAL A 75 -37.86 -14.68 7.52
CA VAL A 75 -38.20 -15.95 6.88
C VAL A 75 -36.93 -16.77 6.72
N LEU A 76 -36.99 -18.05 7.06
CA LEU A 76 -35.91 -19.02 6.87
C LEU A 76 -36.44 -20.26 6.18
N GLY A 77 -35.68 -20.82 5.25
CA GLY A 77 -36.12 -22.05 4.60
C GLY A 77 -35.03 -22.77 3.82
N VAL A 78 -35.46 -23.88 3.23
CA VAL A 78 -34.69 -24.66 2.27
C VAL A 78 -35.55 -24.88 1.04
N VAL A 79 -34.98 -24.60 -0.13
CA VAL A 79 -35.54 -24.99 -1.42
C VAL A 79 -34.58 -25.96 -2.10
N ARG A 80 -35.08 -27.13 -2.48
CA ARG A 80 -34.24 -28.20 -3.03
C ARG A 80 -34.96 -29.07 -4.03
N VAL A 81 -34.19 -29.87 -4.76
CA VAL A 81 -34.75 -30.97 -5.55
C VAL A 81 -35.14 -32.12 -4.61
N SER A 82 -36.38 -32.56 -4.76
CA SER A 82 -37.02 -33.72 -4.14
C SER A 82 -37.52 -34.65 -5.25
N SER A 83 -38.21 -35.72 -4.89
CA SER A 83 -38.87 -36.63 -5.85
C SER A 83 -40.34 -36.85 -5.51
N ASP A 84 -41.13 -37.17 -6.52
CA ASP A 84 -42.46 -37.74 -6.32
C ASP A 84 -42.39 -39.25 -6.02
N SER A 85 -43.54 -39.88 -5.79
CA SER A 85 -43.63 -41.32 -5.53
C SER A 85 -43.11 -42.20 -6.67
N LEU A 86 -42.95 -41.65 -7.88
CA LEU A 86 -42.40 -42.32 -9.05
C LEU A 86 -40.91 -42.01 -9.28
N GLY A 87 -40.28 -41.23 -8.38
CA GLY A 87 -38.87 -40.86 -8.47
C GLY A 87 -38.57 -39.70 -9.42
N ARG A 88 -39.58 -38.99 -9.96
CA ARG A 88 -39.35 -37.85 -10.84
C ARG A 88 -38.95 -36.62 -10.02
N PRO A 89 -37.93 -35.86 -10.46
CA PRO A 89 -37.49 -34.68 -9.71
C PRO A 89 -38.58 -33.62 -9.66
N TYR A 90 -38.69 -32.95 -8.51
CA TYR A 90 -39.57 -31.80 -8.33
C TYR A 90 -39.03 -30.90 -7.20
N PRO A 91 -39.23 -29.57 -7.26
CA PRO A 91 -38.84 -28.71 -6.15
C PRO A 91 -39.68 -28.99 -4.90
N LEU A 92 -39.00 -28.97 -3.76
CA LEU A 92 -39.58 -28.95 -2.43
C LEU A 92 -39.06 -27.71 -1.69
N LEU A 93 -39.99 -26.93 -1.19
CA LEU A 93 -39.77 -25.74 -0.37
C LEU A 93 -40.31 -26.02 1.03
N ILE A 94 -39.45 -25.88 2.03
CA ILE A 94 -39.86 -25.87 3.44
C ILE A 94 -39.34 -24.57 4.05
N MET A 95 -40.21 -23.79 4.66
CA MET A 95 -39.83 -22.51 5.26
C MET A 95 -40.68 -22.15 6.48
N GLY A 96 -40.08 -21.37 7.37
CA GLY A 96 -40.69 -20.79 8.55
C GLY A 96 -40.63 -19.28 8.52
N SER A 97 -41.67 -18.63 9.00
CA SER A 97 -41.71 -17.18 9.18
C SER A 97 -42.13 -16.82 10.60
N GLY A 98 -41.46 -15.85 11.20
CA GLY A 98 -41.77 -15.35 12.54
C GLY A 98 -40.92 -14.13 12.90
N PRO A 99 -41.23 -13.47 14.03
CA PRO A 99 -40.39 -12.41 14.55
C PRO A 99 -39.07 -12.97 15.09
N LEU A 100 -37.99 -12.20 14.95
CA LEU A 100 -36.68 -12.50 15.53
C LEU A 100 -36.04 -11.20 16.03
N GLU A 101 -36.03 -10.96 17.34
CA GLU A 101 -35.60 -9.67 17.88
C GLU A 101 -34.15 -9.32 17.47
N GLY A 102 -33.92 -8.09 17.00
CA GLY A 102 -32.57 -7.59 16.67
C GLY A 102 -31.90 -8.15 15.40
N TRP A 103 -32.57 -9.03 14.63
CA TRP A 103 -31.94 -9.73 13.50
C TRP A 103 -31.42 -8.79 12.40
N GLU A 104 -32.11 -7.68 12.13
CA GLU A 104 -31.71 -6.72 11.07
C GLU A 104 -30.34 -6.07 11.36
N GLY A 105 -29.98 -5.93 12.63
CA GLY A 105 -28.67 -5.42 13.05
C GLY A 105 -27.58 -6.48 13.06
N GLN A 106 -27.94 -7.77 13.04
CA GLN A 106 -27.04 -8.91 13.25
C GLN A 106 -27.19 -10.00 12.19
N TRP A 107 -27.60 -9.61 10.98
CA TRP A 107 -27.88 -10.57 9.90
C TRP A 107 -26.65 -11.37 9.45
N ASP A 108 -25.45 -10.87 9.77
CA ASP A 108 -24.17 -11.55 9.61
C ASP A 108 -23.99 -12.80 10.47
N LEU A 109 -24.78 -12.93 11.55
CA LEU A 109 -24.80 -14.10 12.43
C LEU A 109 -25.91 -15.10 12.10
N LEU A 110 -26.79 -14.79 11.15
CA LEU A 110 -27.86 -15.70 10.70
C LEU A 110 -27.37 -17.08 10.21
N PRO A 111 -26.18 -17.22 9.57
CA PRO A 111 -25.64 -18.53 9.26
C PRO A 111 -25.53 -19.46 10.47
N PHE A 112 -25.23 -18.91 11.65
CA PHE A 112 -25.16 -19.68 12.90
C PHE A 112 -26.52 -19.84 13.56
N ALA A 113 -27.33 -18.77 13.63
CA ALA A 113 -28.67 -18.81 14.22
C ALA A 113 -29.60 -19.81 13.51
N GLY A 114 -29.51 -19.87 12.18
CA GLY A 114 -30.35 -20.71 11.33
C GLY A 114 -29.89 -22.17 11.25
N GLU A 115 -28.68 -22.51 11.70
CA GLU A 115 -28.06 -23.82 11.46
C GLU A 115 -28.91 -24.99 11.96
N LYS A 116 -29.35 -24.95 13.22
CA LYS A 116 -30.19 -26.00 13.82
C LYS A 116 -31.50 -26.16 13.06
N SER A 117 -32.11 -25.05 12.66
CA SER A 117 -33.36 -25.04 11.90
C SER A 117 -33.17 -25.63 10.50
N TRP A 118 -32.16 -25.18 9.74
CA TRP A 118 -31.86 -25.71 8.41
C TRP A 118 -31.49 -27.20 8.45
N CYS A 119 -30.71 -27.66 9.43
CA CYS A 119 -30.39 -29.08 9.59
C CYS A 119 -31.65 -29.93 9.80
N ARG A 120 -32.59 -29.48 10.62
CA ARG A 120 -33.88 -30.17 10.81
C ARG A 120 -34.75 -30.13 9.56
N ILE A 121 -34.78 -29.01 8.85
CA ILE A 121 -35.53 -28.90 7.59
C ILE A 121 -34.95 -29.87 6.54
N GLU A 122 -33.63 -29.93 6.40
CA GLU A 122 -32.94 -30.87 5.49
C GLU A 122 -33.21 -32.33 5.88
N TYR A 123 -33.24 -32.64 7.17
CA TYR A 123 -33.61 -33.96 7.67
C TYR A 123 -35.05 -34.32 7.29
N LEU A 124 -36.01 -33.41 7.48
CA LEU A 124 -37.40 -33.62 7.09
C LEU A 124 -37.55 -33.78 5.58
N ALA A 125 -36.80 -33.00 4.79
CA ALA A 125 -36.88 -33.04 3.33
C ALA A 125 -36.25 -34.31 2.71
N THR A 126 -35.39 -35.01 3.45
CA THR A 126 -34.74 -36.27 3.01
C THR A 126 -35.40 -37.52 3.59
N HIS A 127 -36.18 -37.38 4.67
CA HIS A 127 -36.78 -38.51 5.34
C HIS A 127 -37.94 -39.12 4.54
N THR A 128 -37.85 -40.42 4.29
CA THR A 128 -38.98 -41.18 3.73
C THR A 128 -40.03 -41.43 4.81
N PHE A 129 -41.11 -40.65 4.78
CA PHE A 129 -42.29 -40.89 5.60
C PHE A 129 -43.23 -41.88 4.90
N GLY A 130 -43.90 -42.72 5.68
CA GLY A 130 -44.96 -43.61 5.15
C GLY A 130 -46.28 -42.90 4.86
N ASP A 131 -46.47 -41.67 5.35
CA ASP A 131 -47.67 -40.85 5.16
C ASP A 131 -47.32 -39.36 5.35
N LEU A 132 -48.05 -38.47 4.67
CA LEU A 132 -47.94 -37.02 4.72
C LEU A 132 -48.15 -36.47 6.14
N ARG A 133 -48.99 -37.11 6.97
CA ARG A 133 -49.25 -36.68 8.36
C ARG A 133 -47.98 -36.62 9.21
N LYS A 134 -47.06 -37.58 9.04
CA LYS A 134 -45.78 -37.59 9.77
C LYS A 134 -44.86 -36.45 9.37
N LEU A 135 -44.93 -36.01 8.11
CA LEU A 135 -44.22 -34.81 7.65
C LEU A 135 -44.83 -33.57 8.30
N GLU A 136 -46.17 -33.47 8.38
CA GLU A 136 -46.86 -32.37 9.06
C GLU A 136 -46.53 -32.30 10.56
N GLU A 137 -46.54 -33.44 11.26
CA GLU A 137 -46.08 -33.55 12.66
C GLU A 137 -44.61 -33.11 12.80
N GLY A 138 -43.75 -33.52 11.87
CA GLY A 138 -42.36 -33.09 11.80
C GLY A 138 -42.19 -31.58 11.64
N LEU A 139 -43.03 -30.95 10.79
CA LEU A 139 -43.04 -29.49 10.59
C LEU A 139 -43.50 -28.75 11.86
N GLN A 140 -44.50 -29.29 12.57
CA GLN A 140 -44.94 -28.72 13.86
C GLN A 140 -43.86 -28.82 14.95
N GLY A 141 -42.97 -29.82 14.86
CA GLY A 141 -41.82 -29.97 15.75
C GLY A 141 -40.65 -29.02 15.45
N LEU A 142 -40.68 -28.28 14.35
CA LEU A 142 -39.64 -27.29 14.03
C LEU A 142 -39.70 -26.10 15.00
N ARG A 143 -38.56 -25.76 15.58
CA ARG A 143 -38.42 -24.63 16.51
C ARG A 143 -37.94 -23.41 15.76
N SER A 144 -38.23 -22.22 16.29
CA SER A 144 -37.61 -20.98 15.84
C SER A 144 -36.09 -21.06 15.95
N PRO A 145 -35.35 -20.24 15.16
CA PRO A 145 -33.93 -20.03 15.38
C PRO A 145 -33.65 -19.65 16.84
N GLU A 146 -32.59 -20.21 17.40
CA GLU A 146 -32.11 -19.83 18.72
C GLU A 146 -31.25 -18.58 18.56
N VAL A 147 -31.63 -17.51 19.24
CA VAL A 147 -30.94 -16.22 19.19
C VAL A 147 -30.45 -15.84 20.57
N ASP A 148 -29.27 -16.34 20.88
CA ASP A 148 -28.38 -15.67 21.81
C ASP A 148 -27.30 -14.98 20.97
N TRP A 149 -27.53 -13.70 20.71
CA TRP A 149 -26.67 -12.90 19.85
C TRP A 149 -25.23 -12.80 20.37
N GLU A 150 -25.04 -12.80 21.69
CA GLU A 150 -23.74 -12.78 22.32
C GLU A 150 -23.04 -14.13 22.16
N GLU A 151 -23.75 -15.24 22.40
CA GLU A 151 -23.22 -16.59 22.18
C GLU A 151 -22.85 -16.82 20.70
N LEU A 152 -23.68 -16.35 19.77
CA LEU A 152 -23.41 -16.46 18.33
C LEU A 152 -22.23 -15.59 17.89
N ALA A 153 -22.12 -14.38 18.44
CA ALA A 153 -20.96 -13.53 18.24
C ALA A 153 -19.70 -14.18 18.80
N GLU A 154 -19.78 -14.83 19.96
CA GLU A 154 -18.69 -15.60 20.53
C GLU A 154 -18.34 -16.83 19.70
N ARG A 155 -19.33 -17.54 19.17
CA ARG A 155 -19.11 -18.67 18.28
C ARG A 155 -18.36 -18.23 17.03
N ARG A 156 -18.69 -17.06 16.47
CA ARG A 156 -17.93 -16.47 15.36
C ARG A 156 -16.52 -16.07 15.81
N ARG A 157 -16.37 -15.40 16.97
CA ARG A 157 -15.04 -15.08 17.54
C ARG A 157 -14.20 -16.34 17.76
N GLY A 158 -14.81 -17.46 18.15
CA GLY A 158 -14.14 -18.75 18.29
C GLY A 158 -13.62 -19.35 16.97
N LEU A 159 -14.05 -18.84 15.81
CA LEU A 159 -13.42 -19.17 14.52
C LEU A 159 -12.06 -18.48 14.37
N ASN A 160 -11.84 -17.34 15.05
CA ASN A 160 -10.53 -16.68 15.19
C ASN A 160 -9.65 -17.42 16.21
N ARG A 161 -9.08 -18.54 15.77
CA ARG A 161 -8.22 -19.39 16.62
C ARG A 161 -6.91 -18.74 17.05
N LEU A 162 -6.58 -17.55 16.53
CA LEU A 162 -5.32 -16.86 16.79
C LEU A 162 -5.48 -15.58 17.61
N GLY A 163 -6.71 -15.20 17.98
CA GLY A 163 -6.98 -14.01 18.79
C GLY A 163 -6.64 -12.69 18.11
N SER A 164 -6.65 -12.63 16.77
CA SER A 164 -6.38 -11.38 16.04
C SER A 164 -7.48 -10.34 16.26
N SER A 165 -7.13 -9.12 16.65
CA SER A 165 -8.11 -8.03 16.74
C SER A 165 -8.53 -7.46 15.38
N ARG A 166 -7.72 -7.70 14.34
CA ARG A 166 -7.88 -7.13 12.99
C ARG A 166 -8.54 -8.08 12.01
N ASP A 167 -8.37 -9.39 12.20
CA ASP A 167 -8.99 -10.42 11.39
C ASP A 167 -9.98 -11.23 12.26
N PRO A 168 -11.30 -11.07 12.07
CA PRO A 168 -12.31 -11.77 12.85
C PRO A 168 -12.31 -13.30 12.66
N PHE A 169 -11.50 -13.83 11.74
CA PHE A 169 -11.29 -15.27 11.53
C PHE A 169 -9.80 -15.67 11.55
N ALA A 170 -8.87 -14.70 11.66
CA ALA A 170 -7.41 -14.83 11.64
C ALA A 170 -6.83 -15.87 10.68
N SER A 171 -7.35 -15.93 9.45
CA SER A 171 -7.05 -17.04 8.55
C SER A 171 -6.73 -16.59 7.13
N PHE A 172 -7.22 -15.44 6.65
CA PHE A 172 -7.24 -15.14 5.21
C PHE A 172 -6.06 -14.29 4.76
N LEU A 173 -5.37 -14.70 3.68
CA LEU A 173 -4.18 -14.03 3.12
C LEU A 173 -4.46 -12.62 2.54
N ASP A 174 -5.60 -12.42 1.88
CA ASP A 174 -5.93 -11.18 1.15
C ASP A 174 -7.22 -10.48 1.65
N ILE A 175 -7.39 -10.30 2.96
CA ILE A 175 -8.61 -9.62 3.51
C ILE A 175 -8.87 -8.25 2.88
N PRO A 176 -7.89 -7.33 2.78
CA PRO A 176 -8.15 -6.02 2.18
C PRO A 176 -8.65 -6.12 0.73
N ARG A 177 -8.20 -7.14 -0.01
CA ARG A 177 -8.70 -7.41 -1.36
C ARG A 177 -10.13 -7.94 -1.33
N LEU A 178 -10.45 -8.86 -0.43
CA LEU A 178 -11.81 -9.38 -0.25
C LEU A 178 -12.78 -8.27 0.18
N GLU A 179 -12.34 -7.35 1.05
CA GLU A 179 -13.07 -6.14 1.42
C GLU A 179 -13.30 -5.22 0.23
N GLY A 180 -12.27 -4.95 -0.58
CA GLY A 180 -12.39 -4.17 -1.81
C GLY A 180 -13.38 -4.79 -2.80
N VAL A 181 -13.33 -6.11 -2.98
CA VAL A 181 -14.25 -6.86 -3.84
C VAL A 181 -15.69 -6.81 -3.29
N ALA A 182 -15.86 -6.94 -1.97
CA ALA A 182 -17.15 -6.80 -1.32
C ALA A 182 -17.68 -5.36 -1.43
N ALA A 183 -16.83 -4.33 -1.32
CA ALA A 183 -17.20 -2.93 -1.48
C ALA A 183 -17.69 -2.64 -2.91
N GLU A 184 -17.01 -3.16 -3.92
CA GLU A 184 -17.36 -2.95 -5.33
C GLU A 184 -18.72 -3.58 -5.71
N ARG A 185 -19.14 -4.63 -4.99
CA ARG A 185 -20.25 -5.50 -5.39
C ARG A 185 -21.41 -5.56 -4.40
N GLY A 186 -21.16 -5.31 -3.12
CA GLY A 186 -22.11 -5.48 -2.04
C GLY A 186 -23.32 -4.55 -2.13
N GLY A 187 -23.17 -3.40 -2.80
CA GLY A 187 -24.24 -2.43 -3.04
C GLY A 187 -25.12 -2.73 -4.28
N LYS A 188 -24.78 -3.73 -5.10
CA LYS A 188 -25.54 -4.06 -6.31
C LYS A 188 -26.85 -4.79 -5.98
N ASP A 189 -27.82 -4.71 -6.89
CA ASP A 189 -29.13 -5.38 -6.75
C ASP A 189 -29.01 -6.90 -6.61
N GLU A 190 -27.94 -7.47 -7.16
CA GLU A 190 -27.63 -8.89 -7.16
C GLU A 190 -26.12 -9.09 -7.01
N PHE A 191 -25.75 -10.08 -6.20
CA PHE A 191 -24.36 -10.48 -5.98
C PHE A 191 -24.25 -11.98 -5.77
N SER A 192 -23.28 -12.63 -6.42
CA SER A 192 -23.03 -14.06 -6.32
C SER A 192 -21.57 -14.39 -6.03
N VAL A 193 -21.37 -15.40 -5.17
CA VAL A 193 -20.06 -15.92 -4.77
C VAL A 193 -19.97 -17.42 -4.99
N ARG A 194 -18.84 -17.86 -5.52
CA ARG A 194 -18.41 -19.25 -5.56
C ARG A 194 -17.59 -19.60 -4.33
N LEU A 195 -18.14 -20.45 -3.49
CA LEU A 195 -17.51 -20.93 -2.25
C LEU A 195 -16.70 -22.22 -2.47
N ASP A 196 -16.75 -22.78 -3.68
CA ASP A 196 -16.00 -23.96 -4.11
C ASP A 196 -14.59 -23.64 -4.63
N ARG A 197 -14.26 -22.36 -4.85
CA ARG A 197 -12.94 -21.91 -5.30
C ARG A 197 -12.03 -21.60 -4.12
N GLY A 198 -10.74 -21.89 -4.22
CA GLY A 198 -9.76 -21.60 -3.18
C GLY A 198 -9.63 -22.72 -2.12
N PRO A 199 -8.57 -22.66 -1.30
CA PRO A 199 -8.16 -23.76 -0.42
C PRO A 199 -8.96 -23.89 0.88
N VAL A 200 -9.93 -23.01 1.16
CA VAL A 200 -10.69 -23.07 2.41
C VAL A 200 -11.78 -24.15 2.34
N ASN A 201 -11.57 -25.20 3.13
CA ASN A 201 -12.48 -26.35 3.19
C ASN A 201 -13.75 -26.05 4.01
N ASP A 202 -13.64 -25.26 5.07
CA ASP A 202 -14.76 -24.98 5.95
C ASP A 202 -15.74 -23.96 5.34
N LYS A 203 -16.87 -24.48 4.84
CA LYS A 203 -17.89 -23.66 4.16
C LYS A 203 -18.64 -22.75 5.12
N ILE A 204 -18.81 -23.09 6.40
CA ILE A 204 -19.49 -22.17 7.33
C ILE A 204 -18.64 -20.92 7.57
N THR A 205 -17.31 -21.08 7.64
CA THR A 205 -16.37 -19.95 7.74
C THR A 205 -16.45 -19.05 6.50
N LEU A 206 -16.45 -19.60 5.29
CA LEU A 206 -16.61 -18.81 4.07
C LEU A 206 -17.96 -18.09 3.98
N VAL A 207 -19.06 -18.77 4.34
CA VAL A 207 -20.39 -18.16 4.37
C VAL A 207 -20.42 -17.01 5.38
N SER A 208 -19.92 -17.22 6.60
CA SER A 208 -19.88 -16.19 7.64
C SER A 208 -19.01 -15.01 7.25
N LEU A 209 -17.85 -15.26 6.65
CA LEU A 209 -16.96 -14.21 6.13
C LEU A 209 -17.68 -13.32 5.12
N TRP A 210 -18.31 -13.91 4.09
CA TRP A 210 -19.00 -13.11 3.07
C TRP A 210 -20.20 -12.35 3.62
N HIS A 211 -20.91 -12.89 4.61
CA HIS A 211 -21.96 -12.12 5.28
C HIS A 211 -21.38 -10.90 6.00
N LEU A 212 -20.28 -11.07 6.74
CA LEU A 212 -19.61 -9.97 7.45
C LEU A 212 -19.07 -8.91 6.48
N LEU A 213 -18.38 -9.33 5.42
CA LEU A 213 -17.82 -8.43 4.41
C LEU A 213 -18.92 -7.62 3.71
N VAL A 214 -20.02 -8.26 3.30
CA VAL A 214 -21.14 -7.56 2.64
C VAL A 214 -21.83 -6.60 3.61
N LYS A 215 -21.92 -6.94 4.91
CA LYS A 215 -22.45 -6.05 5.95
C LYS A 215 -21.59 -4.81 6.14
N GLY A 216 -20.27 -4.95 6.13
CA GLY A 216 -19.35 -3.82 6.21
C GLY A 216 -19.36 -2.95 4.94
N ALA A 217 -19.45 -3.59 3.77
CA ALA A 217 -19.39 -2.92 2.48
C ALA A 217 -20.66 -2.12 2.12
N ALA A 218 -21.85 -2.59 2.50
CA ALA A 218 -23.09 -2.09 1.93
C ALA A 218 -24.13 -1.71 2.97
N LYS A 219 -24.76 -0.53 2.77
CA LYS A 219 -25.81 -0.04 3.66
C LYS A 219 -27.11 -0.83 3.48
N GLY A 220 -27.72 -1.22 4.59
CA GLY A 220 -29.01 -1.91 4.64
C GLY A 220 -28.93 -3.43 4.47
N VAL A 221 -30.01 -4.10 4.86
CA VAL A 221 -30.13 -5.56 4.84
C VAL A 221 -30.61 -6.03 3.45
N PRO A 222 -29.99 -7.06 2.86
CA PRO A 222 -30.52 -7.73 1.67
C PRO A 222 -31.96 -8.22 1.84
N ASN A 223 -32.73 -8.30 0.74
CA ASN A 223 -34.10 -8.83 0.82
C ASN A 223 -34.09 -10.35 1.00
N VAL A 224 -33.21 -11.05 0.31
CA VAL A 224 -33.06 -12.51 0.40
C VAL A 224 -31.63 -12.91 0.06
N LEU A 225 -31.15 -13.92 0.77
CA LEU A 225 -29.85 -14.53 0.53
C LEU A 225 -29.97 -16.04 0.54
N PHE A 226 -29.43 -16.67 -0.50
CA PHE A 226 -29.35 -18.11 -0.69
C PHE A 226 -27.92 -18.59 -0.49
N MET A 227 -27.76 -19.72 0.19
CA MET A 227 -26.49 -20.40 0.42
C MET A 227 -26.69 -21.90 0.20
N GLY A 228 -25.92 -22.49 -0.71
CA GLY A 228 -26.12 -23.87 -1.11
C GLY A 228 -25.57 -24.17 -2.50
N GLY A 229 -26.10 -25.19 -3.16
CA GLY A 229 -25.64 -25.62 -4.47
C GLY A 229 -25.82 -27.11 -4.66
N THR A 230 -24.81 -27.76 -5.24
CA THR A 230 -24.78 -29.21 -5.48
C THR A 230 -23.94 -29.91 -4.42
N LEU A 231 -23.79 -31.23 -4.53
CA LEU A 231 -22.88 -31.99 -3.66
C LEU A 231 -21.40 -31.62 -3.86
N GLU A 232 -21.04 -31.13 -5.06
CA GLU A 232 -19.67 -30.81 -5.42
C GLU A 232 -19.36 -29.31 -5.36
N ARG A 233 -20.38 -28.46 -5.53
CA ARG A 233 -20.21 -27.01 -5.67
C ARG A 233 -21.13 -26.24 -4.73
N SER A 234 -20.55 -25.28 -4.03
CA SER A 234 -21.25 -24.41 -3.08
C SER A 234 -21.15 -22.96 -3.51
N PHE A 235 -22.25 -22.23 -3.33
CA PHE A 235 -22.42 -20.86 -3.77
C PHE A 235 -23.17 -20.04 -2.73
N LEU A 236 -23.02 -18.73 -2.84
CA LEU A 236 -23.80 -17.70 -2.15
C LEU A 236 -24.46 -16.80 -3.21
N ALA A 237 -25.74 -16.47 -3.05
CA ALA A 237 -26.42 -15.51 -3.90
C ALA A 237 -27.26 -14.56 -3.05
N SER A 238 -27.10 -13.26 -3.25
CA SER A 238 -27.80 -12.21 -2.51
C SER A 238 -28.60 -11.34 -3.48
N TYR A 239 -29.85 -11.07 -3.14
CA TYR A 239 -30.74 -10.22 -3.92
C TYR A 239 -31.31 -9.10 -3.03
N ARG A 240 -31.09 -7.85 -3.45
CA ARG A 240 -31.65 -6.64 -2.83
C ARG A 240 -32.93 -6.16 -3.52
N ARG A 241 -33.22 -6.68 -4.71
CA ARG A 241 -34.49 -6.49 -5.44
C ARG A 241 -35.48 -7.62 -5.13
N ALA A 242 -36.70 -7.49 -5.65
CA ALA A 242 -37.66 -8.60 -5.64
C ALA A 242 -37.17 -9.75 -6.54
N LEU A 243 -37.49 -10.98 -6.15
CA LEU A 243 -37.13 -12.18 -6.90
C LEU A 243 -37.90 -12.27 -8.22
N ALA A 244 -37.17 -12.43 -9.32
CA ALA A 244 -37.67 -12.69 -10.65
C ALA A 244 -37.61 -14.20 -10.97
N PRO A 245 -38.45 -14.73 -11.87
CA PRO A 245 -38.40 -16.14 -12.26
C PRO A 245 -37.03 -16.60 -12.79
N GLY A 246 -36.27 -15.69 -13.41
CA GLY A 246 -34.90 -15.96 -13.88
C GLY A 246 -33.91 -16.26 -12.75
N ASP A 247 -34.14 -15.75 -11.54
CA ASP A 247 -33.27 -15.98 -10.37
C ASP A 247 -33.30 -17.46 -9.96
N PHE A 248 -34.46 -18.11 -10.11
CA PHE A 248 -34.59 -19.55 -9.89
C PHE A 248 -33.73 -20.35 -10.88
N LEU A 249 -33.75 -19.96 -12.16
CA LEU A 249 -32.90 -20.59 -13.18
C LEU A 249 -31.43 -20.40 -12.88
N HIS A 250 -31.03 -19.23 -12.35
CA HIS A 250 -29.65 -18.99 -11.94
C HIS A 250 -29.23 -19.94 -10.81
N LEU A 251 -30.05 -20.07 -9.75
CA LEU A 251 -29.80 -21.03 -8.67
C LEU A 251 -29.73 -22.48 -9.18
N TRP A 252 -30.62 -22.88 -10.08
CA TRP A 252 -30.62 -24.25 -10.63
C TRP A 252 -29.50 -24.50 -11.66
N SER A 253 -28.80 -23.46 -12.12
CA SER A 253 -27.61 -23.60 -12.98
C SER A 253 -26.32 -23.94 -12.21
N ALA A 254 -26.40 -24.21 -10.90
CA ALA A 254 -25.22 -24.54 -10.07
C ALA A 254 -24.45 -25.79 -10.51
N SER A 255 -25.10 -26.72 -11.22
CA SER A 255 -24.45 -27.85 -11.89
C SER A 255 -23.64 -27.43 -13.12
N ASP A 256 -24.04 -26.35 -13.78
CA ASP A 256 -23.55 -25.99 -15.10
C ASP A 256 -22.32 -25.10 -14.95
N ALA A 257 -21.20 -25.52 -15.53
CA ALA A 257 -19.92 -24.81 -15.40
C ALA A 257 -19.98 -23.35 -15.91
N GLY A 258 -20.89 -23.05 -16.85
CA GLY A 258 -21.08 -21.73 -17.45
C GLY A 258 -22.10 -20.82 -16.76
N GLY A 259 -23.02 -21.34 -15.94
CA GLY A 259 -24.15 -20.56 -15.39
C GLY A 259 -23.75 -19.48 -14.37
N TRP A 260 -22.54 -19.59 -13.82
CA TRP A 260 -22.01 -18.74 -12.76
C TRP A 260 -20.74 -17.98 -13.19
N HIS A 261 -20.62 -17.59 -14.46
CA HIS A 261 -19.41 -16.93 -14.99
C HIS A 261 -19.13 -15.54 -14.39
N ASN A 262 -20.15 -14.85 -13.86
CA ASN A 262 -20.04 -13.53 -13.24
C ASN A 262 -19.90 -13.58 -11.70
N SER A 263 -19.75 -14.77 -11.14
CA SER A 263 -19.55 -14.94 -9.70
C SER A 263 -18.10 -14.69 -9.32
N ILE A 264 -17.93 -14.03 -8.18
CA ILE A 264 -16.61 -13.87 -7.55
C ILE A 264 -16.32 -15.16 -6.81
N GLY A 265 -15.14 -15.74 -6.95
CA GLY A 265 -14.82 -16.89 -6.12
C GLY A 265 -13.97 -16.54 -4.92
N THR A 266 -13.85 -17.51 -4.03
CA THR A 266 -12.97 -17.48 -2.88
C THR A 266 -11.52 -17.84 -3.24
N GLU A 267 -11.10 -17.66 -4.50
CA GLU A 267 -9.71 -17.89 -4.94
C GLU A 267 -8.65 -17.08 -4.17
N TYR A 268 -9.03 -15.92 -3.62
CA TYR A 268 -8.16 -15.07 -2.79
C TYR A 268 -8.24 -15.43 -1.29
N ALA A 269 -9.14 -16.34 -0.93
CA ALA A 269 -9.34 -16.78 0.44
C ALA A 269 -8.45 -18.00 0.71
N MET A 270 -7.31 -17.80 1.35
CA MET A 270 -6.45 -18.88 1.81
C MET A 270 -6.43 -18.93 3.33
N ASP A 271 -6.83 -20.07 3.92
CA ASP A 271 -6.74 -20.32 5.36
C ASP A 271 -5.32 -20.75 5.73
N ILE A 272 -4.47 -19.76 6.03
CA ILE A 272 -3.06 -19.98 6.37
C ILE A 272 -2.93 -20.84 7.64
N ALA A 273 -3.86 -20.72 8.59
CA ALA A 273 -3.78 -21.41 9.88
C ALA A 273 -3.91 -22.94 9.75
N THR A 274 -4.47 -23.42 8.64
CA THR A 274 -4.59 -24.85 8.36
C THR A 274 -3.41 -25.46 7.60
N LEU A 275 -2.50 -24.64 7.04
CA LEU A 275 -1.40 -25.13 6.20
C LEU A 275 -0.46 -26.08 6.94
N GLY A 276 -0.27 -25.88 8.25
CA GLY A 276 0.53 -26.79 9.08
C GLY A 276 -0.18 -28.11 9.41
N LYS A 277 -1.50 -28.19 9.25
CA LYS A 277 -2.32 -29.38 9.56
C LYS A 277 -2.66 -30.18 8.33
N GLU A 278 -3.14 -29.55 7.27
CA GLU A 278 -3.66 -30.28 6.11
C GLU A 278 -2.54 -30.93 5.30
N PRO A 279 -2.68 -32.20 4.89
CA PRO A 279 -1.69 -32.84 4.02
C PRO A 279 -1.66 -32.18 2.65
N VAL A 280 -0.51 -32.19 1.98
CA VAL A 280 -0.39 -31.69 0.59
C VAL A 280 -1.28 -32.53 -0.35
N ARG A 281 -1.20 -33.87 -0.22
CA ARG A 281 -2.09 -34.81 -0.88
C ARG A 281 -2.39 -36.01 0.03
N PRO A 282 -3.55 -36.68 -0.09
CA PRO A 282 -3.90 -37.83 0.75
C PRO A 282 -2.91 -39.01 0.62
N ASP A 283 -2.35 -39.21 -0.57
CA ASP A 283 -1.38 -40.25 -0.92
C ASP A 283 0.07 -39.84 -0.59
N GLN A 284 0.36 -38.54 -0.56
CA GLN A 284 1.67 -37.99 -0.23
C GLN A 284 1.55 -36.79 0.73
N PRO A 285 1.41 -37.06 2.04
CA PRO A 285 1.02 -36.03 3.02
C PRO A 285 1.98 -34.85 3.13
N VAL A 286 3.28 -35.09 2.96
CA VAL A 286 4.34 -34.07 3.04
C VAL A 286 4.78 -33.52 1.68
N GLY A 287 4.25 -34.04 0.57
CA GLY A 287 4.67 -33.65 -0.78
C GLY A 287 6.10 -34.05 -1.15
N GLU A 288 6.74 -33.27 -2.00
CA GLU A 288 8.07 -33.54 -2.59
C GLU A 288 9.15 -32.56 -2.08
N ASP A 289 10.44 -32.87 -2.27
CA ASP A 289 11.53 -31.95 -1.92
C ASP A 289 11.55 -30.76 -2.88
N VAL A 290 11.42 -29.54 -2.35
CA VAL A 290 11.32 -28.30 -3.15
C VAL A 290 12.66 -27.66 -3.50
N ARG A 291 13.80 -28.28 -3.16
CA ARG A 291 15.15 -27.76 -3.47
C ARG A 291 15.39 -27.36 -4.93
N TYR A 292 14.66 -27.94 -5.87
CA TYR A 292 14.74 -27.65 -7.30
C TYR A 292 13.38 -27.24 -7.90
N ASP A 293 12.41 -26.89 -7.04
CA ASP A 293 11.12 -26.40 -7.51
C ASP A 293 11.25 -24.91 -7.88
N PRO A 294 10.82 -24.50 -9.09
CA PRO A 294 10.93 -23.10 -9.53
C PRO A 294 10.21 -22.09 -8.62
N LEU A 295 9.14 -22.50 -7.92
CA LEU A 295 8.46 -21.64 -6.95
C LEU A 295 9.35 -21.37 -5.75
N PHE A 296 10.09 -22.38 -5.30
CA PHE A 296 11.04 -22.25 -4.19
C PHE A 296 12.26 -21.43 -4.60
N ASP A 297 12.78 -21.61 -5.82
CA ASP A 297 13.86 -20.75 -6.35
C ASP A 297 13.44 -19.28 -6.41
N THR A 298 12.20 -19.01 -6.85
CA THR A 298 11.64 -17.65 -6.89
C THR A 298 11.49 -17.06 -5.49
N LEU A 299 11.02 -17.86 -4.53
CA LEU A 299 10.90 -17.47 -3.13
C LEU A 299 12.27 -17.17 -2.52
N GLN A 300 13.25 -18.05 -2.75
CA GLN A 300 14.62 -17.89 -2.26
C GLN A 300 15.29 -16.65 -2.86
N ALA A 301 15.11 -16.39 -4.16
CA ALA A 301 15.62 -15.19 -4.81
C ALA A 301 15.06 -13.89 -4.20
N GLU A 302 13.79 -13.87 -3.77
CA GLU A 302 13.21 -12.73 -3.06
C GLU A 302 13.78 -12.58 -1.65
N VAL A 303 13.98 -13.69 -0.93
CA VAL A 303 14.56 -13.68 0.43
C VAL A 303 16.05 -13.31 0.40
N ASP A 304 16.80 -13.71 -0.64
CA ASP A 304 18.24 -13.44 -0.80
C ASP A 304 18.55 -11.95 -1.00
N LYS A 305 17.55 -11.12 -1.36
CA LYS A 305 17.66 -9.65 -1.31
C LYS A 305 17.95 -9.12 0.10
N LEU A 306 17.66 -9.90 1.16
CA LEU A 306 18.02 -9.56 2.55
C LEU A 306 19.54 -9.56 2.80
N THR A 307 20.27 -10.43 2.12
CA THR A 307 21.70 -10.70 2.36
C THR A 307 22.59 -10.05 1.32
N SER A 308 22.09 -9.80 0.11
CA SER A 308 22.77 -9.02 -0.92
C SER A 308 21.92 -7.83 -1.34
N PRO A 309 22.20 -6.62 -0.81
CA PRO A 309 21.59 -5.38 -1.28
C PRO A 309 21.71 -5.22 -2.81
N ALA A 310 22.79 -5.79 -3.39
CA ALA A 310 23.10 -5.85 -4.82
C ALA A 310 22.05 -6.50 -5.73
N VAL A 311 21.07 -7.21 -5.17
CA VAL A 311 19.98 -7.85 -5.94
C VAL A 311 18.76 -6.94 -5.90
N ALA A 312 18.68 -6.03 -6.87
CA ALA A 312 17.54 -5.19 -7.26
C ALA A 312 16.27 -5.23 -6.36
N GLY A 313 16.10 -4.17 -5.56
CA GLY A 313 14.80 -3.73 -5.00
C GLY A 313 14.56 -4.05 -3.53
N THR A 314 13.59 -3.34 -2.93
CA THR A 314 13.05 -3.66 -1.61
C THR A 314 12.32 -5.01 -1.65
N ILE A 315 12.47 -5.83 -0.61
CA ILE A 315 11.82 -7.15 -0.51
C ILE A 315 10.31 -6.99 -0.51
N ASP A 316 9.65 -7.72 -1.38
CA ASP A 316 8.20 -7.85 -1.41
C ASP A 316 7.77 -8.95 -0.44
N TRP A 317 7.47 -8.57 0.79
CA TRP A 317 7.05 -9.52 1.83
C TRP A 317 5.67 -10.14 1.56
N GLU A 318 4.78 -9.45 0.82
CA GLU A 318 3.49 -10.04 0.41
C GLU A 318 3.71 -11.17 -0.59
N LYS A 319 4.64 -10.98 -1.55
CA LYS A 319 5.08 -12.04 -2.46
C LYS A 319 5.72 -13.22 -1.72
N VAL A 320 6.57 -12.96 -0.72
CA VAL A 320 7.16 -14.02 0.14
C VAL A 320 6.07 -14.82 0.84
N VAL A 321 5.08 -14.15 1.45
CA VAL A 321 3.96 -14.82 2.13
C VAL A 321 3.16 -15.67 1.16
N ARG A 322 2.77 -15.12 0.00
CA ARG A 322 2.01 -15.86 -1.02
C ARG A 322 2.74 -17.10 -1.54
N LEU A 323 4.00 -16.93 -1.97
CA LEU A 323 4.80 -18.04 -2.50
C LEU A 323 5.05 -19.13 -1.45
N SER A 324 5.36 -18.74 -0.21
CA SER A 324 5.57 -19.71 0.88
C SER A 324 4.30 -20.48 1.22
N ALA A 325 3.15 -19.79 1.24
CA ALA A 325 1.87 -20.41 1.50
C ALA A 325 1.44 -21.36 0.37
N ASP A 326 1.66 -20.98 -0.89
CA ASP A 326 1.40 -21.83 -2.07
C ASP A 326 2.26 -23.11 -2.04
N ILE A 327 3.54 -23.01 -1.65
CA ILE A 327 4.44 -24.16 -1.51
C ILE A 327 3.95 -25.11 -0.43
N LEU A 328 3.62 -24.59 0.76
CA LEU A 328 3.11 -25.39 1.88
C LEU A 328 1.75 -26.02 1.58
N ALA A 329 0.92 -25.36 0.79
CA ALA A 329 -0.40 -25.87 0.40
C ALA A 329 -0.29 -26.98 -0.67
N THR A 330 0.57 -26.81 -1.69
CA THR A 330 0.46 -27.59 -2.93
C THR A 330 1.69 -28.42 -3.30
N ARG A 331 2.87 -28.12 -2.74
CA ARG A 331 4.15 -28.73 -3.14
C ARG A 331 4.80 -29.56 -2.04
N SER A 332 5.05 -28.95 -0.88
CA SER A 332 5.88 -29.56 0.15
C SER A 332 5.63 -29.00 1.53
N LYS A 333 5.65 -29.87 2.54
CA LYS A 333 5.82 -29.47 3.93
C LYS A 333 7.31 -29.30 4.19
N ASP A 334 7.78 -28.07 3.95
CA ASP A 334 9.17 -27.69 4.15
C ASP A 334 9.30 -26.65 5.29
N LEU A 335 10.21 -26.93 6.22
CA LEU A 335 10.44 -26.13 7.43
C LEU A 335 11.06 -24.77 7.12
N LEU A 336 11.88 -24.67 6.08
CA LEU A 336 12.47 -23.40 5.65
C LEU A 336 11.42 -22.53 4.95
N ALA A 337 10.57 -23.12 4.10
CA ALA A 337 9.41 -22.41 3.53
C ALA A 337 8.44 -21.92 4.62
N ALA A 338 8.20 -22.74 5.66
CA ALA A 338 7.44 -22.31 6.84
C ALA A 338 8.14 -21.18 7.61
N GLY A 339 9.48 -21.18 7.68
CA GLY A 339 10.26 -20.07 8.24
C GLY A 339 10.08 -18.77 7.45
N TYR A 340 10.16 -18.84 6.12
CA TYR A 340 9.93 -17.72 5.22
C TYR A 340 8.51 -17.16 5.36
N LEU A 341 7.51 -18.05 5.43
CA LEU A 341 6.12 -17.67 5.69
C LEU A 341 5.99 -16.94 7.03
N ALA A 342 6.51 -17.51 8.12
CA ALA A 342 6.38 -16.93 9.46
C ALA A 342 7.02 -15.53 9.55
N VAL A 343 8.21 -15.35 8.99
CA VAL A 343 8.87 -14.03 8.95
C VAL A 343 8.09 -13.05 8.08
N GLY A 344 7.65 -13.47 6.89
CA GLY A 344 6.85 -12.63 5.99
C GLY A 344 5.54 -12.19 6.62
N LEU A 345 4.90 -13.07 7.39
CA LEU A 345 3.69 -12.76 8.15
C LEU A 345 3.97 -11.73 9.25
N VAL A 346 5.06 -11.86 9.99
CA VAL A 346 5.45 -10.83 10.97
C VAL A 346 5.70 -9.49 10.28
N GLN A 347 6.36 -9.46 9.13
CA GLN A 347 6.64 -8.22 8.40
C GLN A 347 5.39 -7.54 7.85
N THR A 348 4.41 -8.31 7.36
CA THR A 348 3.17 -7.78 6.75
C THR A 348 2.08 -7.50 7.80
N ARG A 349 1.94 -8.37 8.81
CA ARG A 349 0.82 -8.36 9.77
C ARG A 349 1.24 -8.05 11.21
N GLY A 350 2.53 -8.10 11.54
CA GLY A 350 3.03 -7.86 12.89
C GLY A 350 2.64 -8.98 13.85
N GLY A 351 2.08 -8.62 15.02
CA GLY A 351 1.67 -9.57 16.05
C GLY A 351 0.69 -10.66 15.58
N ASP A 352 -0.27 -10.29 14.74
CA ASP A 352 -1.17 -11.24 14.07
C ASP A 352 -0.42 -12.25 13.21
N GLY A 353 0.60 -11.76 12.51
CA GLY A 353 1.48 -12.59 11.69
C GLY A 353 2.35 -13.53 12.52
N LEU A 354 2.80 -13.08 13.69
CA LEU A 354 3.56 -13.91 14.62
C LEU A 354 2.70 -15.09 15.13
N ALA A 355 1.49 -14.81 15.60
CA ALA A 355 0.57 -15.84 16.09
C ALA A 355 0.26 -16.87 14.98
N LEU A 356 -0.02 -16.40 13.77
CA LEU A 356 -0.31 -17.25 12.61
C LEU A 356 0.89 -18.08 12.17
N GLY A 357 2.07 -17.46 12.04
CA GLY A 357 3.30 -18.16 11.68
C GLY A 357 3.65 -19.25 12.70
N LEU A 358 3.57 -18.93 14.00
CA LEU A 358 3.80 -19.90 15.07
C LEU A 358 2.79 -21.03 15.07
N LYS A 359 1.51 -20.75 14.77
CA LYS A 359 0.50 -21.79 14.67
C LYS A 359 0.84 -22.80 13.57
N VAL A 360 1.18 -22.30 12.38
CA VAL A 360 1.60 -23.13 11.24
C VAL A 360 2.83 -23.96 11.59
N TRP A 361 3.83 -23.35 12.23
CA TRP A 361 5.03 -24.03 12.70
C TRP A 361 4.71 -25.16 13.69
N CYS A 362 3.93 -24.86 14.73
CA CYS A 362 3.55 -25.83 15.75
C CYS A 362 2.81 -27.03 15.13
N ASP A 363 1.82 -26.77 14.27
CA ASP A 363 1.05 -27.83 13.62
C ASP A 363 1.93 -28.68 12.68
N LEU A 364 2.84 -28.05 11.94
CA LEU A 364 3.73 -28.72 11.02
C LEU A 364 4.75 -29.61 11.75
N LEU A 365 5.26 -29.16 12.89
CA LEU A 365 6.11 -29.97 13.77
C LEU A 365 5.34 -31.14 14.39
N GLU A 366 4.16 -30.90 14.96
CA GLU A 366 3.38 -31.96 15.61
C GLU A 366 2.92 -33.06 14.64
N ARG A 367 2.58 -32.69 13.40
CA ARG A 367 1.88 -33.58 12.47
C ARG A 367 2.76 -34.22 11.41
N PHE A 368 3.84 -33.55 10.99
CA PHE A 368 4.64 -33.96 9.84
C PHE A 368 6.12 -34.18 10.15
N TRP A 369 6.57 -34.01 11.40
CA TRP A 369 8.00 -34.05 11.75
C TRP A 369 8.78 -35.25 11.22
N SER A 370 8.22 -36.46 11.22
CA SER A 370 8.92 -37.67 10.74
C SER A 370 9.43 -37.50 9.31
N ASP A 371 8.57 -37.01 8.41
CA ASP A 371 8.80 -37.00 6.97
C ASP A 371 9.02 -35.59 6.40
N LEU A 372 9.08 -34.59 7.27
CA LEU A 372 9.23 -33.18 6.93
C LEU A 372 10.54 -32.85 6.19
N TYR A 373 10.48 -31.92 5.24
CA TYR A 373 11.67 -31.35 4.60
C TYR A 373 12.24 -30.16 5.40
N PRO A 374 13.58 -29.96 5.44
CA PRO A 374 14.61 -30.87 4.94
C PRO A 374 14.70 -32.18 5.75
N THR A 375 14.99 -33.30 5.08
CA THR A 375 15.09 -34.62 5.73
C THR A 375 16.27 -34.75 6.71
N ARG A 376 17.34 -33.96 6.53
CA ARG A 376 18.53 -34.00 7.39
C ARG A 376 18.33 -33.11 8.63
N MET A 377 18.62 -33.63 9.82
CA MET A 377 18.48 -32.89 11.10
C MET A 377 19.24 -31.56 11.10
N ARG A 378 20.49 -31.52 10.61
CA ARG A 378 21.26 -30.27 10.48
C ARG A 378 20.58 -29.23 9.58
N GLY A 379 19.85 -29.66 8.55
CA GLY A 379 19.08 -28.76 7.68
C GLY A 379 17.87 -28.18 8.40
N ARG A 380 17.19 -29.00 9.22
CA ARG A 380 16.09 -28.54 10.07
C ARG A 380 16.59 -27.54 11.11
N GLN A 381 17.68 -27.84 11.81
CA GLN A 381 18.31 -26.94 12.78
C GLN A 381 18.62 -25.57 12.17
N ARG A 382 19.26 -25.53 10.99
CA ARG A 382 19.51 -24.28 10.27
C ARG A 382 18.24 -23.52 9.88
N SER A 383 17.17 -24.23 9.58
CA SER A 383 15.87 -23.62 9.25
C SER A 383 15.26 -22.95 10.49
N VAL A 384 15.37 -23.60 11.66
CA VAL A 384 14.97 -23.02 12.94
C VAL A 384 15.83 -21.80 13.29
N GLU A 385 17.16 -21.89 13.19
CA GLU A 385 18.07 -20.77 13.45
C GLU A 385 17.77 -19.57 12.56
N TRP A 386 17.59 -19.81 11.25
CA TRP A 386 17.22 -18.76 10.30
C TRP A 386 15.91 -18.09 10.69
N TRP A 387 14.88 -18.89 11.02
CA TRP A 387 13.57 -18.38 11.40
C TRP A 387 13.64 -17.54 12.68
N LEU A 388 14.36 -18.01 13.69
CA LEU A 388 14.54 -17.31 14.97
C LEU A 388 15.22 -15.95 14.78
N ASP A 389 16.40 -15.95 14.14
CA ASP A 389 17.19 -14.73 13.94
C ASP A 389 16.39 -13.68 13.15
N ARG A 390 15.67 -14.12 12.11
CA ARG A 390 14.89 -13.21 11.25
C ARG A 390 13.63 -12.71 11.91
N THR A 391 12.94 -13.55 12.70
CA THR A 391 11.76 -13.15 13.45
C THR A 391 12.12 -12.14 14.53
N GLU A 392 13.22 -12.35 15.25
CA GLU A 392 13.73 -11.39 16.24
C GLU A 392 14.01 -10.02 15.59
N ILE A 393 14.71 -9.99 14.45
CA ILE A 393 14.97 -8.74 13.72
C ILE A 393 13.66 -8.08 13.25
N ALA A 394 12.71 -8.85 12.75
CA ALA A 394 11.42 -8.34 12.28
C ALA A 394 10.61 -7.70 13.42
N LEU A 395 10.53 -8.35 14.58
CA LEU A 395 9.82 -7.83 15.75
C LEU A 395 10.47 -6.56 16.31
N ARG A 396 11.80 -6.51 16.41
CA ARG A 396 12.52 -5.31 16.91
C ARG A 396 12.35 -4.08 16.02
N ARG A 397 12.12 -4.28 14.72
CA ARG A 397 11.87 -3.18 13.77
C ARG A 397 10.45 -2.64 13.85
N GLN A 398 9.49 -3.41 14.35
CA GLN A 398 8.10 -3.02 14.48
C GLN A 398 7.82 -2.41 15.85
N GLY A 399 8.46 -1.28 16.16
CA GLY A 399 8.44 -0.64 17.48
C GLY A 399 7.12 0.01 17.93
N ASP A 400 5.96 -0.39 17.39
CA ASP A 400 4.68 0.29 17.67
C ASP A 400 3.42 -0.62 17.58
N ARG A 401 3.57 -1.95 17.68
CA ARG A 401 2.42 -2.88 17.64
C ARG A 401 2.33 -3.72 18.92
N THR A 402 1.31 -3.44 19.71
CA THR A 402 0.88 -4.19 20.89
C THR A 402 0.16 -5.47 20.47
N LEU A 403 0.31 -6.54 21.27
CA LEU A 403 -0.51 -7.75 21.15
C LEU A 403 -1.76 -7.59 22.02
N SER A 404 -2.87 -8.27 21.72
CA SER A 404 -3.94 -8.38 22.74
C SER A 404 -3.47 -9.32 23.88
N ALA A 405 -4.01 -9.17 25.09
CA ALA A 405 -3.66 -10.07 26.21
C ALA A 405 -3.96 -11.54 25.88
N GLU A 406 -5.07 -11.79 25.18
CA GLU A 406 -5.45 -13.12 24.71
C GLU A 406 -4.44 -13.67 23.68
N GLN A 407 -4.09 -12.86 22.69
CA GLN A 407 -3.14 -13.22 21.64
C GLN A 407 -1.73 -13.44 22.19
N GLN A 408 -1.28 -12.61 23.13
CA GLN A 408 0.00 -12.79 23.82
C GLN A 408 0.03 -14.13 24.56
N GLY A 409 -1.05 -14.48 25.26
CA GLY A 409 -1.18 -15.78 25.93
C GLY A 409 -1.11 -16.97 24.95
N ILE A 410 -1.79 -16.87 23.80
CA ILE A 410 -1.75 -17.88 22.74
C ILE A 410 -0.33 -18.02 22.16
N VAL A 411 0.33 -16.91 21.85
CA VAL A 411 1.70 -16.87 21.30
C VAL A 411 2.69 -17.51 22.27
N LEU A 412 2.66 -17.11 23.55
CA LEU A 412 3.58 -17.65 24.57
C LEU A 412 3.36 -19.15 24.81
N LYS A 413 2.11 -19.61 24.83
CA LYS A 413 1.77 -21.04 24.94
C LYS A 413 2.29 -21.83 23.73
N THR A 414 2.13 -21.28 22.53
CA THR A 414 2.58 -21.92 21.28
C THR A 414 4.10 -21.97 21.21
N LEU A 415 4.79 -20.88 21.57
CA LEU A 415 6.26 -20.84 21.68
C LEU A 415 6.78 -21.89 22.66
N ALA A 416 6.16 -22.04 23.83
CA ALA A 416 6.56 -23.05 24.80
C ALA A 416 6.32 -24.49 24.29
N ALA A 417 5.28 -24.71 23.50
CA ALA A 417 5.05 -26.00 22.85
C ALA A 417 6.13 -26.32 21.81
N ILE A 418 6.50 -25.35 20.97
CA ILE A 418 7.57 -25.49 19.97
C ILE A 418 8.91 -25.72 20.66
N ASP A 419 9.25 -24.94 21.70
CA ASP A 419 10.52 -25.06 22.44
C ASP A 419 10.70 -26.45 23.05
N ARG A 420 9.66 -26.96 23.70
CA ARG A 420 9.63 -28.33 24.23
C ARG A 420 9.78 -29.37 23.11
N PHE A 421 9.04 -29.22 22.01
CA PHE A 421 9.11 -30.16 20.90
C PHE A 421 10.51 -30.20 20.27
N LEU A 422 11.11 -29.04 20.03
CA LEU A 422 12.45 -28.94 19.46
C LEU A 422 13.52 -29.50 20.40
N GLY A 423 13.42 -29.25 21.71
CA GLY A 423 14.34 -29.81 22.71
C GLY A 423 14.26 -31.33 22.84
N GLU A 424 13.11 -31.94 22.54
CA GLU A 424 12.94 -33.40 22.53
C GLU A 424 13.50 -34.06 21.26
N HIS A 425 13.54 -33.34 20.13
CA HIS A 425 13.84 -33.91 18.81
C HIS A 425 15.14 -33.43 18.16
N LEU A 426 15.81 -32.39 18.69
CA LEU A 426 17.10 -31.87 18.21
C LEU A 426 18.14 -31.90 19.34
N GLU A 427 19.34 -32.44 19.04
CA GLU A 427 20.44 -32.54 20.02
C GLU A 427 20.96 -31.17 20.49
N ASP A 428 21.05 -30.20 19.57
CA ASP A 428 21.49 -28.81 19.83
C ASP A 428 20.39 -27.80 19.45
N ALA A 429 19.21 -27.92 20.07
CA ALA A 429 18.07 -27.06 19.75
C ALA A 429 18.36 -25.58 20.09
N PRO A 430 18.14 -24.63 19.17
CA PRO A 430 18.30 -23.20 19.46
C PRO A 430 17.21 -22.73 20.44
N SER A 431 17.60 -21.93 21.42
CA SER A 431 16.69 -21.47 22.48
C SER A 431 15.71 -20.39 21.98
N LEU A 432 14.42 -20.58 22.28
CA LEU A 432 13.36 -19.63 21.98
C LEU A 432 13.20 -18.52 23.05
N ASN A 433 14.03 -18.50 24.09
CA ASN A 433 13.86 -17.58 25.24
C ASN A 433 13.90 -16.11 24.85
N ARG A 434 14.78 -15.70 23.93
CA ARG A 434 14.84 -14.31 23.44
C ARG A 434 13.54 -13.87 22.78
N LEU A 435 12.95 -14.75 21.97
CA LEU A 435 11.67 -14.47 21.33
C LEU A 435 10.54 -14.39 22.36
N ARG A 436 10.58 -15.21 23.42
CA ARG A 436 9.63 -15.15 24.53
C ARG A 436 9.72 -13.83 25.30
N GLU A 437 10.94 -13.38 25.61
CA GLU A 437 11.19 -12.08 26.26
C GLU A 437 10.65 -10.93 25.39
N LEU A 438 10.94 -10.95 24.08
CA LEU A 438 10.41 -9.95 23.15
C LEU A 438 8.88 -9.92 23.12
N VAL A 439 8.22 -11.08 23.13
CA VAL A 439 6.75 -11.16 23.18
C VAL A 439 6.20 -10.66 24.52
N MET A 440 6.92 -10.84 25.63
CA MET A 440 6.54 -10.29 26.93
C MET A 440 6.68 -8.77 26.99
N ASP A 441 7.71 -8.22 26.34
CA ASP A 441 7.96 -6.77 26.25
C ASP A 441 6.97 -6.04 25.34
N LEU A 442 6.36 -6.74 24.38
CA LEU A 442 5.22 -6.24 23.60
C LEU A 442 4.00 -6.17 24.52
N ALA A 443 3.85 -5.01 25.20
CA ALA A 443 2.78 -4.78 26.16
C ALA A 443 1.39 -5.14 25.57
N PRO A 444 0.53 -5.81 26.33
CA PRO A 444 -0.83 -6.03 25.88
C PRO A 444 -1.53 -4.68 25.72
N GLU A 445 -2.39 -4.51 24.70
CA GLU A 445 -3.36 -3.41 24.74
C GLU A 445 -4.11 -3.53 26.07
N ALA A 446 -3.88 -2.58 26.98
CA ALA A 446 -4.65 -2.51 28.21
C ALA A 446 -6.09 -2.35 27.75
N GLY A 447 -6.88 -3.41 27.91
CA GLY A 447 -8.32 -3.39 27.72
C GLY A 447 -8.89 -2.35 28.68
N GLY A 448 -8.96 -1.11 28.22
CA GLY A 448 -9.79 -0.07 28.80
C GLY A 448 -11.23 -0.41 28.48
N GLU A 449 -11.75 -1.46 29.12
CA GLU A 449 -13.14 -1.47 29.50
C GLU A 449 -13.25 -0.39 30.59
N PRO A 450 -13.95 0.73 30.37
CA PRO A 450 -14.33 1.59 31.48
C PRO A 450 -15.02 0.69 32.51
N PRO A 451 -14.68 0.80 33.81
CA PRO A 451 -15.44 0.09 34.83
C PRO A 451 -16.93 0.39 34.59
N PRO A 452 -17.84 -0.61 34.63
CA PRO A 452 -19.26 -0.31 34.57
C PRO A 452 -19.56 0.63 35.73
N GLU A 453 -19.88 1.88 35.41
CA GLU A 453 -20.49 2.76 36.39
C GLU A 453 -21.71 2.03 36.94
N PRO A 454 -21.87 1.93 38.27
CA PRO A 454 -23.03 1.27 38.84
C PRO A 454 -24.26 2.11 38.50
N VAL A 455 -25.00 1.70 37.47
CA VAL A 455 -26.31 2.26 37.17
C VAL A 455 -27.25 1.80 38.28
N ALA A 456 -27.45 2.68 39.26
CA ALA A 456 -28.51 2.54 40.23
C ALA A 456 -29.88 2.58 39.50
N PRO A 457 -30.87 1.80 39.95
CA PRO A 457 -32.12 1.62 39.24
C PRO A 457 -32.98 2.89 39.37
N SER A 458 -33.50 3.38 38.25
CA SER A 458 -34.63 4.32 38.28
C SER A 458 -35.70 3.81 37.33
N LEU A 459 -36.65 3.09 37.94
CA LEU A 459 -37.99 2.92 37.42
C LEU A 459 -38.70 4.27 37.49
N THR A 460 -39.17 4.77 36.35
CA THR A 460 -40.49 5.41 36.28
C THR A 460 -40.99 5.42 34.84
N ALA A 461 -42.19 4.87 34.70
CA ALA A 461 -43.01 4.87 33.51
C ALA A 461 -43.52 6.27 33.14
N SER A 462 -43.82 6.47 31.84
CA SER A 462 -45.08 7.10 31.43
C SER A 462 -45.41 6.72 29.99
N GLU A 463 -46.64 6.24 29.81
CA GLU A 463 -47.29 5.80 28.57
C GLU A 463 -47.70 6.93 27.62
N ALA A 464 -47.86 6.53 26.34
CA ALA A 464 -48.92 6.86 25.37
C ALA A 464 -48.85 8.18 24.54
N PRO A 465 -49.61 8.30 23.40
CA PRO A 465 -49.72 7.35 22.28
C PRO A 465 -49.83 8.02 20.87
N ALA A 466 -49.80 7.18 19.83
CA ALA A 466 -50.55 7.20 18.55
C ALA A 466 -50.36 8.30 17.46
N ALA A 467 -50.15 7.77 16.25
CA ALA A 467 -50.67 8.18 14.93
C ALA A 467 -50.21 9.51 14.30
N ASP A 468 -49.49 9.44 13.16
CA ASP A 468 -50.16 9.61 11.85
C ASP A 468 -49.27 9.15 10.69
N LEU A 469 -49.89 8.39 9.79
CA LEU A 469 -49.41 8.00 8.47
C LEU A 469 -49.94 9.02 7.46
N PHE A 470 -49.09 9.38 6.47
CA PHE A 470 -49.31 10.21 5.28
C PHE A 470 -48.85 11.68 5.34
N THR A 471 -47.88 12.00 4.46
CA THR A 471 -47.64 13.34 3.93
C THR A 471 -47.55 13.24 2.39
N PRO A 472 -48.29 14.05 1.61
CA PRO A 472 -48.14 14.16 0.16
C PRO A 472 -47.06 15.21 -0.22
N PRO A 473 -46.69 15.34 -1.51
CA PRO A 473 -45.35 15.75 -1.94
C PRO A 473 -45.23 17.25 -2.24
N ARG A 474 -44.07 17.84 -1.94
CA ARG A 474 -43.56 19.14 -2.46
C ARG A 474 -42.20 19.40 -1.79
N GLN A 475 -41.18 20.03 -2.39
CA GLN A 475 -40.81 20.45 -3.73
C GLN A 475 -39.36 20.95 -3.59
N ALA A 476 -38.60 20.89 -4.68
CA ALA A 476 -37.40 21.71 -4.94
C ALA A 476 -36.18 21.48 -4.03
N ALA A 477 -35.26 20.66 -4.56
CA ALA A 477 -33.86 20.65 -4.19
C ALA A 477 -33.23 22.04 -4.38
N SER A 478 -32.46 22.47 -3.37
CA SER A 478 -31.30 23.35 -3.55
C SER A 478 -30.05 22.52 -3.21
N PRO A 479 -28.93 22.70 -3.92
CA PRO A 479 -27.79 21.81 -3.83
C PRO A 479 -26.98 22.18 -2.58
N SER A 480 -27.03 21.33 -1.55
CA SER A 480 -26.05 21.39 -0.46
C SER A 480 -24.79 20.68 -0.94
N ALA A 481 -23.76 21.48 -1.13
CA ALA A 481 -22.39 21.13 -1.45
C ALA A 481 -21.93 19.78 -0.87
N GLU A 482 -21.28 18.99 -1.73
CA GLU A 482 -20.36 17.94 -1.35
C GLU A 482 -19.36 18.50 -0.35
N SER A 483 -19.56 18.22 0.94
CA SER A 483 -18.49 18.35 1.90
C SER A 483 -17.62 17.09 1.76
N CYS A 484 -16.59 17.19 0.92
CA CYS A 484 -15.35 16.45 1.09
C CYS A 484 -14.86 16.67 2.53
N ARG A 485 -15.22 15.77 3.43
CA ARG A 485 -14.50 15.53 4.67
C ARG A 485 -14.44 14.02 4.84
N GLU A 486 -13.58 13.40 4.04
CA GLU A 486 -12.95 12.16 4.48
C GLU A 486 -12.17 12.50 5.74
N THR A 487 -12.72 12.01 6.83
CA THR A 487 -12.10 11.96 8.15
C THR A 487 -10.68 11.44 7.99
N ILE A 488 -9.70 12.27 8.32
CA ILE A 488 -8.32 11.81 8.61
C ILE A 488 -8.49 10.77 9.72
N ALA A 489 -8.38 9.50 9.33
CA ALA A 489 -8.49 8.37 10.23
C ALA A 489 -7.46 8.53 11.36
N ALA A 490 -7.81 8.03 12.54
CA ALA A 490 -7.05 8.11 13.78
C ALA A 490 -5.68 7.40 13.72
N GLY A 491 -4.74 7.94 12.94
CA GLY A 491 -3.30 7.81 13.08
C GLY A 491 -2.71 9.17 13.40
N SER A 492 -1.42 9.23 13.75
CA SER A 492 -0.77 10.54 13.89
C SER A 492 -0.89 11.28 12.54
N PRO A 493 -1.13 12.60 12.51
CA PRO A 493 -1.21 13.36 11.26
C PRO A 493 -0.03 13.13 10.29
N LEU A 494 1.13 12.76 10.84
CA LEU A 494 2.33 12.40 10.10
C LEU A 494 2.19 11.05 9.37
N GLN A 495 1.59 10.02 9.98
CA GLN A 495 1.35 8.74 9.32
C GLN A 495 0.34 8.85 8.18
N ALA A 496 -0.70 9.68 8.33
CA ALA A 496 -1.65 9.98 7.25
C ALA A 496 -0.96 10.72 6.09
N LEU A 497 -0.06 11.66 6.40
CA LEU A 497 0.75 12.36 5.41
C LEU A 497 1.71 11.40 4.68
N GLU A 498 2.37 10.48 5.38
CA GLU A 498 3.26 9.48 4.79
C GLU A 498 2.51 8.54 3.84
N ALA A 499 1.33 8.06 4.25
CA ALA A 499 0.48 7.24 3.39
C ALA A 499 -0.01 8.02 2.15
N GLY A 500 -0.39 9.28 2.32
CA GLY A 500 -0.79 10.15 1.22
C GLY A 500 0.34 10.42 0.23
N LEU A 501 1.55 10.75 0.72
CA LEU A 501 2.72 10.99 -0.14
C LEU A 501 3.15 9.73 -0.91
N ARG A 502 3.00 8.54 -0.32
CA ARG A 502 3.22 7.27 -1.02
C ARG A 502 2.22 7.06 -2.16
N GLN A 503 0.93 7.30 -1.93
CA GLN A 503 -0.08 7.25 -2.98
C GLN A 503 0.18 8.28 -4.10
N VAL A 504 0.63 9.49 -3.73
CA VAL A 504 1.05 10.51 -4.70
C VAL A 504 2.23 10.03 -5.55
N GLY A 505 3.21 9.34 -4.95
CA GLY A 505 4.33 8.74 -5.66
C GLY A 505 3.92 7.64 -6.66
N GLU A 506 3.00 6.77 -6.27
CA GLU A 506 2.44 5.71 -7.14
C GLU A 506 1.65 6.32 -8.31
N ALA A 507 0.80 7.31 -8.03
CA ALA A 507 0.06 8.04 -9.06
C ALA A 507 0.99 8.79 -10.02
N ALA A 508 2.07 9.40 -9.52
CA ALA A 508 3.08 10.04 -10.35
C ALA A 508 3.75 9.03 -11.29
N GLY A 509 4.08 7.83 -10.82
CA GLY A 509 4.62 6.75 -11.65
C GLY A 509 3.66 6.34 -12.76
N ALA A 510 2.36 6.21 -12.47
CA ALA A 510 1.35 5.90 -13.47
C ALA A 510 1.18 7.01 -14.51
N LEU A 511 1.18 8.28 -14.09
CA LEU A 511 1.08 9.43 -15.00
C LEU A 511 2.33 9.55 -15.89
N LEU A 512 3.52 9.22 -15.37
CA LEU A 512 4.76 9.20 -16.14
C LEU A 512 4.74 8.17 -17.27
N GLN A 513 4.06 7.02 -17.08
CA GLN A 513 3.86 6.03 -18.13
C GLN A 513 2.88 6.50 -19.21
N GLN A 514 1.94 7.37 -18.87
CA GLN A 514 0.93 7.89 -19.81
C GLN A 514 1.48 9.05 -20.66
N ASP A 515 2.14 10.02 -20.03
CA ASP A 515 2.78 11.14 -20.73
C ASP A 515 4.09 11.58 -20.06
N PRO A 516 5.24 11.10 -20.54
CA PRO A 516 6.54 11.48 -19.98
C PRO A 516 6.95 12.93 -20.31
N ALA A 517 6.23 13.63 -21.20
CA ALA A 517 6.49 15.04 -21.47
C ALA A 517 5.80 15.99 -20.48
N SER A 518 4.81 15.49 -19.72
CA SER A 518 4.09 16.28 -18.74
C SER A 518 4.99 16.68 -17.57
N PRO A 519 4.94 17.94 -17.09
CA PRO A 519 5.72 18.38 -15.93
C PRO A 519 5.17 17.88 -14.59
N VAL A 520 3.89 17.52 -14.54
CA VAL A 520 3.19 17.18 -13.29
C VAL A 520 3.74 15.93 -12.60
N PRO A 521 4.00 14.80 -13.29
CA PRO A 521 4.53 13.59 -12.67
C PRO A 521 5.85 13.83 -11.94
N TYR A 522 6.76 14.58 -12.56
CA TYR A 522 8.06 14.90 -11.97
C TYR A 522 7.92 15.69 -10.66
N ARG A 523 7.02 16.67 -10.61
CA ARG A 523 6.75 17.45 -9.39
C ARG A 523 6.21 16.57 -8.27
N LEU A 524 5.24 15.71 -8.58
CA LEU A 524 4.62 14.81 -7.62
C LEU A 524 5.62 13.78 -7.07
N SER A 525 6.51 13.23 -7.92
CA SER A 525 7.56 12.32 -7.46
C SER A 525 8.55 12.99 -6.49
N ARG A 526 8.93 14.25 -6.72
CA ARG A 526 9.82 15.00 -5.80
C ARG A 526 9.09 15.40 -4.51
N LEU A 527 7.81 15.78 -4.61
CA LEU A 527 6.96 16.04 -3.44
C LEU A 527 6.84 14.78 -2.56
N ALA A 528 6.62 13.62 -3.16
CA ALA A 528 6.56 12.34 -2.45
C ALA A 528 7.90 11.99 -1.78
N ALA A 529 9.03 12.25 -2.46
CA ALA A 529 10.37 11.95 -1.95
C ALA A 529 10.84 12.89 -0.83
N TRP A 530 10.50 14.19 -0.90
CA TRP A 530 11.06 15.23 -0.02
C TRP A 530 10.05 15.90 0.90
N GLY A 531 8.77 15.56 0.78
CA GLY A 531 7.67 16.22 1.51
C GLY A 531 7.78 16.14 3.04
N GLN A 532 8.46 15.11 3.56
CA GLN A 532 8.67 14.93 5.02
C GLN A 532 10.09 15.25 5.49
N VAL A 533 11.01 15.59 4.58
CA VAL A 533 12.42 15.81 4.91
C VAL A 533 12.59 17.25 5.39
N THR A 534 12.59 17.51 6.69
CA THR A 534 12.67 18.88 7.24
C THR A 534 14.07 19.35 7.57
N GLU A 535 15.03 18.44 7.73
CA GLU A 535 16.42 18.71 8.12
C GLU A 535 17.40 17.87 7.29
N PRO A 536 18.65 18.34 7.08
CA PRO A 536 19.67 17.54 6.44
C PRO A 536 20.07 16.33 7.30
N PRO A 537 20.48 15.21 6.70
CA PRO A 537 20.86 14.02 7.46
C PRO A 537 22.09 14.27 8.34
N PRO A 538 22.15 13.67 9.55
CA PRO A 538 23.26 13.89 10.47
C PRO A 538 24.58 13.40 9.87
N ALA A 539 25.59 14.27 9.89
CA ALA A 539 26.90 14.02 9.29
C ALA A 539 28.04 14.24 10.27
N ALA A 540 29.07 13.41 10.18
CA ALA A 540 30.35 13.59 10.85
C ALA A 540 31.43 13.84 9.79
N ASN A 541 32.09 15.00 9.84
CA ASN A 541 33.10 15.42 8.85
C ASN A 541 32.58 15.33 7.38
N GLY A 542 31.34 15.76 7.13
CA GLY A 542 30.72 15.74 5.81
C GLY A 542 30.22 14.37 5.34
N ARG A 543 30.36 13.30 6.14
CA ARG A 543 29.87 11.95 5.82
C ARG A 543 28.67 11.57 6.65
N THR A 544 27.63 11.05 5.99
CA THR A 544 26.40 10.58 6.62
C THR A 544 26.45 9.09 6.92
N ARG A 545 25.50 8.57 7.71
CA ARG A 545 25.32 7.13 7.93
C ARG A 545 24.46 6.45 6.85
N ILE A 546 24.17 7.16 5.77
CA ILE A 546 23.29 6.68 4.69
C ILE A 546 24.11 5.78 3.76
N SER A 547 23.56 4.60 3.46
CA SER A 547 24.20 3.63 2.56
C SER A 547 24.35 4.21 1.15
N PRO A 548 25.53 4.09 0.53
CA PRO A 548 25.75 4.55 -0.83
C PRO A 548 24.98 3.70 -1.85
N PRO A 549 24.72 4.25 -3.05
CA PRO A 549 24.28 3.47 -4.19
C PRO A 549 25.32 2.41 -4.58
N GLU A 550 24.86 1.31 -5.15
CA GLU A 550 25.75 0.25 -5.61
C GLU A 550 26.62 0.69 -6.79
N ARG A 551 27.85 0.18 -6.83
CA ARG A 551 28.80 0.46 -7.93
C ARG A 551 28.27 0.06 -9.30
N GLN A 552 27.45 -0.99 -9.37
CA GLN A 552 26.81 -1.44 -10.62
C GLN A 552 25.78 -0.41 -11.13
N VAL A 553 25.03 0.20 -10.22
CA VAL A 553 24.07 1.27 -10.55
C VAL A 553 24.79 2.52 -11.04
N LEU A 554 25.89 2.89 -10.38
CA LEU A 554 26.76 4.00 -10.82
C LEU A 554 27.29 3.78 -12.23
N THR A 555 27.79 2.56 -12.50
CA THR A 555 28.34 2.19 -13.81
C THR A 555 27.25 2.23 -14.89
N LEU A 556 26.07 1.67 -14.62
CA LEU A 556 24.93 1.69 -15.53
C LEU A 556 24.49 3.11 -15.90
N LEU A 557 24.37 4.01 -14.90
CA LEU A 557 23.96 5.40 -15.16
C LEU A 557 25.01 6.16 -15.96
N GLN A 558 26.30 5.92 -15.72
CA GLN A 558 27.40 6.50 -16.50
C GLN A 558 27.43 5.99 -17.95
N GLU A 559 27.18 4.70 -18.15
CA GLU A 559 27.04 4.10 -19.49
C GLU A 559 25.84 4.72 -20.23
N LEU A 560 24.67 4.79 -19.61
CA LEU A 560 23.49 5.42 -20.23
C LEU A 560 23.69 6.92 -20.51
N ALA A 561 24.37 7.63 -19.61
CA ALA A 561 24.74 9.03 -19.81
C ALA A 561 25.70 9.21 -21.00
N SER A 562 26.64 8.29 -21.23
CA SER A 562 27.61 8.38 -22.33
C SER A 562 27.09 7.84 -23.68
N HIS A 563 26.22 6.83 -23.68
CA HIS A 563 25.70 6.18 -24.89
C HIS A 563 24.55 6.94 -25.57
N GLY A 564 23.98 7.96 -24.93
CA GLY A 564 23.04 8.89 -25.57
C GLY A 564 21.56 8.47 -25.57
N ASP A 565 21.20 7.35 -24.95
CA ASP A 565 19.79 6.95 -24.78
C ASP A 565 19.12 7.78 -23.67
N GLY A 566 18.50 8.89 -24.07
CA GLY A 566 17.80 9.79 -23.16
C GLY A 566 16.58 9.15 -22.49
N GLU A 567 15.88 8.21 -23.14
CA GLU A 567 14.67 7.62 -22.56
C GLU A 567 15.04 6.55 -21.50
N ALA A 568 16.03 5.71 -21.80
CA ALA A 568 16.54 4.73 -20.85
C ALA A 568 17.21 5.41 -19.64
N LEU A 569 17.99 6.48 -19.86
CA LEU A 569 18.59 7.26 -18.79
C LEU A 569 17.52 7.87 -17.86
N LEU A 570 16.48 8.47 -18.45
CA LEU A 570 15.37 9.06 -17.70
C LEU A 570 14.64 8.01 -16.84
N LYS A 571 14.26 6.87 -17.43
CA LYS A 571 13.60 5.78 -16.68
C LYS A 571 14.50 5.24 -15.56
N ALA A 572 15.79 5.06 -15.83
CA ALA A 572 16.74 4.55 -14.86
C ALA A 572 16.97 5.49 -13.69
N ALA A 573 17.04 6.81 -13.93
CA ALA A 573 17.21 7.83 -12.90
C ALA A 573 15.94 7.99 -12.05
N GLU A 574 14.77 8.12 -12.69
CA GLU A 574 13.48 8.31 -12.00
C GLU A 574 13.07 7.12 -11.13
N ALA A 575 13.32 5.88 -11.58
CA ALA A 575 13.00 4.68 -10.80
C ALA A 575 13.81 4.56 -9.49
N ARG A 576 14.94 5.25 -9.39
CA ARG A 576 15.86 5.18 -8.24
C ARG A 576 15.71 6.36 -7.27
N LEU A 577 15.04 7.43 -7.68
CA LEU A 577 14.82 8.61 -6.84
C LEU A 577 14.13 8.28 -5.50
N PRO A 578 13.09 7.41 -5.41
CA PRO A 578 12.46 7.07 -4.14
C PRO A 578 13.38 6.28 -3.19
N GLN A 579 14.38 5.57 -3.74
CA GLN A 579 15.31 4.74 -2.97
C GLN A 579 16.49 5.57 -2.44
N PHE A 580 16.92 6.58 -3.20
CA PHE A 580 18.06 7.44 -2.88
C PHE A 580 17.66 8.92 -2.94
N ILE A 581 16.78 9.33 -2.03
CA ILE A 581 16.18 10.67 -2.03
C ILE A 581 17.19 11.81 -1.90
N PHE A 582 18.39 11.55 -1.34
CA PHE A 582 19.46 12.52 -1.18
C PHE A 582 20.52 12.47 -2.30
N TRP A 583 20.38 11.56 -3.27
CA TRP A 583 21.32 11.47 -4.38
C TRP A 583 20.96 12.48 -5.47
N LEU A 584 21.61 13.65 -5.42
CA LEU A 584 21.28 14.79 -6.26
C LEU A 584 21.66 14.58 -7.73
N ASP A 585 22.64 13.70 -8.01
CA ASP A 585 23.03 13.36 -9.39
C ASP A 585 21.86 12.80 -10.21
N LEU A 586 20.93 12.07 -9.57
CA LEU A 586 19.73 11.54 -10.24
C LEU A 586 18.89 12.67 -10.86
N ASN A 587 18.79 13.82 -10.20
CA ASN A 587 18.01 14.95 -10.70
C ASN A 587 18.71 15.65 -11.87
N ARG A 588 20.05 15.76 -11.84
CA ARG A 588 20.83 16.25 -12.99
C ARG A 588 20.64 15.33 -14.19
N LEU A 589 20.82 14.03 -13.99
CA LEU A 589 20.70 13.03 -15.05
C LEU A 589 19.30 13.01 -15.66
N SER A 590 18.24 13.14 -14.86
CA SER A 590 16.88 13.31 -15.37
C SER A 590 16.71 14.59 -16.20
N ALA A 591 17.25 15.73 -15.75
CA ALA A 591 17.17 16.99 -16.49
C ALA A 591 17.98 16.98 -17.80
N GLU A 592 19.11 16.28 -17.79
CA GLU A 592 19.95 16.05 -18.96
C GLU A 592 19.26 15.12 -19.98
N ALA A 593 18.69 14.01 -19.50
CA ALA A 593 17.90 13.10 -20.30
C ALA A 593 16.72 13.80 -20.98
N LEU A 594 15.96 14.62 -20.22
CA LEU A 594 14.86 15.43 -20.73
C LEU A 594 15.33 16.48 -21.76
N SER A 595 16.54 17.01 -21.61
CA SER A 595 17.13 17.93 -22.61
C SER A 595 17.44 17.21 -23.93
N ARG A 596 17.92 15.97 -23.86
CA ARG A 596 18.24 15.15 -25.04
C ARG A 596 16.98 14.72 -25.81
N LEU A 597 15.87 14.51 -25.11
CA LEU A 597 14.57 14.14 -25.71
C LEU A 597 13.87 15.28 -26.46
N GLY A 598 14.39 16.52 -26.37
CA GLY A 598 13.98 17.66 -27.19
C GLY A 598 12.96 18.59 -26.55
N ASP A 599 12.57 19.63 -27.29
CA ASP A 599 11.81 20.79 -26.76
C ASP A 599 10.45 20.44 -26.16
N ARG A 600 9.82 19.34 -26.61
CA ARG A 600 8.56 18.84 -26.03
C ARG A 600 8.67 18.56 -24.52
N PHE A 601 9.86 18.18 -24.05
CA PHE A 601 10.13 17.84 -22.65
C PHE A 601 10.67 19.03 -21.84
N ALA A 602 10.74 20.24 -22.44
CA ALA A 602 11.28 21.43 -21.76
C ALA A 602 10.51 21.79 -20.48
N GLY A 603 9.18 21.61 -20.49
CA GLY A 603 8.34 21.83 -19.30
C GLY A 603 8.65 20.85 -18.16
N ALA A 604 8.81 19.56 -18.49
CA ALA A 604 9.23 18.54 -17.53
C ALA A 604 10.62 18.78 -16.98
N ARG A 605 11.57 19.18 -17.84
CA ARG A 605 12.92 19.55 -17.41
C ARG A 605 12.89 20.71 -16.40
N GLU A 606 12.13 21.75 -16.70
CA GLU A 606 12.04 22.91 -15.81
C GLU A 606 11.37 22.56 -14.48
N ALA A 607 10.40 21.65 -14.48
CA ALA A 607 9.81 21.12 -13.25
C ALA A 607 10.87 20.41 -12.38
N VAL A 608 11.69 19.51 -12.94
CA VAL A 608 12.77 18.84 -12.19
C VAL A 608 13.76 19.87 -11.61
N ARG A 609 14.15 20.88 -12.41
CA ARG A 609 15.05 21.96 -11.97
C ARG A 609 14.46 22.78 -10.82
N ALA A 610 13.20 23.19 -10.96
CA ALA A 610 12.53 24.03 -9.97
C ALA A 610 12.35 23.30 -8.62
N GLU A 611 11.92 22.03 -8.63
CA GLU A 611 11.76 21.26 -7.39
C GLU A 611 13.11 20.98 -6.71
N THR A 612 14.16 20.71 -7.51
CA THR A 612 15.51 20.51 -6.98
C THR A 612 16.07 21.80 -6.35
N ALA A 613 15.81 22.96 -6.97
CA ALA A 613 16.18 24.27 -6.41
C ALA A 613 15.42 24.56 -5.10
N ALA A 614 14.13 24.25 -5.05
CA ALA A 614 13.30 24.42 -3.86
C ALA A 614 13.77 23.53 -2.69
N LEU A 615 14.26 22.32 -2.98
CA LEU A 615 14.87 21.46 -1.97
C LEU A 615 16.13 22.10 -1.36
N LEU A 616 17.04 22.59 -2.19
CA LEU A 616 18.30 23.19 -1.74
C LEU A 616 18.10 24.52 -1.00
N GLN A 617 17.11 25.32 -1.40
CA GLN A 617 16.71 26.51 -0.63
C GLN A 617 16.24 26.13 0.78
N ARG A 618 15.49 25.03 0.88
CA ARG A 618 14.95 24.55 2.16
C ARG A 618 15.99 23.85 3.03
N LEU A 619 16.98 23.19 2.42
CA LEU A 619 18.03 22.40 3.07
C LEU A 619 19.41 22.77 2.52
N PRO A 620 19.96 23.94 2.87
CA PRO A 620 21.28 24.38 2.39
C PRO A 620 22.41 23.48 2.93
N GLY A 621 23.42 23.22 2.10
CA GLY A 621 24.58 22.39 2.45
C GLY A 621 24.40 20.89 2.19
N LEU A 622 23.25 20.46 1.66
CA LEU A 622 23.00 19.08 1.27
C LEU A 622 23.94 18.62 0.14
N GLU A 623 24.33 19.54 -0.75
CA GLU A 623 25.25 19.35 -1.88
C GLU A 623 26.71 19.06 -1.47
N GLU A 624 27.07 19.38 -0.22
CA GLU A 624 28.41 19.16 0.34
C GLU A 624 28.53 17.81 1.06
N LEU A 625 27.40 17.16 1.38
CA LEU A 625 27.36 15.90 2.11
C LEU A 625 27.70 14.69 1.23
N ALA A 626 28.10 13.61 1.88
CA ALA A 626 28.45 12.34 1.28
C ALA A 626 27.77 11.16 1.99
N PHE A 627 27.63 10.04 1.27
CA PHE A 627 27.24 8.74 1.80
C PHE A 627 28.31 8.18 2.76
N ALA A 628 27.98 7.06 3.42
CA ALA A 628 28.84 6.42 4.40
C ALA A 628 30.22 5.98 3.85
N ASP A 629 30.32 5.66 2.56
CA ASP A 629 31.56 5.29 1.88
C ASP A 629 32.39 6.48 1.39
N GLY A 630 31.87 7.71 1.51
CA GLY A 630 32.48 8.93 1.01
C GLY A 630 32.08 9.32 -0.42
N THR A 631 31.20 8.55 -1.09
CA THR A 631 30.59 8.97 -2.35
C THR A 631 29.77 10.24 -2.11
N PRO A 632 29.99 11.34 -2.85
CA PRO A 632 29.26 12.58 -2.60
C PRO A 632 27.79 12.47 -3.03
N PHE A 633 26.89 13.22 -2.38
CA PHE A 633 25.49 13.32 -2.80
C PHE A 633 25.34 14.06 -4.14
N ALA A 634 26.26 14.98 -4.43
CA ALA A 634 26.41 15.65 -5.70
C ALA A 634 27.86 15.55 -6.17
N ASP A 635 28.07 14.93 -7.32
CA ASP A 635 29.36 14.95 -8.01
C ASP A 635 29.75 16.39 -8.44
N GLN A 636 30.96 16.56 -8.97
CA GLN A 636 31.46 17.89 -9.34
C GLN A 636 30.60 18.55 -10.45
N GLU A 637 30.06 17.78 -11.37
CA GLU A 637 29.23 18.25 -12.48
C GLU A 637 27.83 18.63 -11.99
N THR A 638 27.27 17.83 -11.09
CA THR A 638 26.03 18.10 -10.37
C THR A 638 26.15 19.33 -9.50
N ARG A 639 27.24 19.54 -8.77
CA ARG A 639 27.46 20.78 -8.01
C ARG A 639 27.45 22.02 -8.90
N GLN A 640 28.09 21.95 -10.07
CA GLN A 640 28.07 23.06 -11.04
C GLN A 640 26.66 23.28 -11.60
N TRP A 641 25.94 22.21 -11.92
CA TRP A 641 24.55 22.28 -12.37
C TRP A 641 23.64 22.90 -11.31
N LEU A 642 23.72 22.44 -10.06
CA LEU A 642 22.96 22.93 -8.91
C LEU A 642 23.25 24.40 -8.61
N TRP A 643 24.51 24.83 -8.72
CA TRP A 643 24.89 26.23 -8.60
C TRP A 643 24.12 27.10 -9.60
N GLY A 644 23.92 26.61 -10.81
CA GLY A 644 23.12 27.28 -11.85
C GLY A 644 21.59 27.27 -11.60
N LEU A 645 21.09 26.58 -10.57
CA LEU A 645 19.66 26.49 -10.22
C LEU A 645 19.25 27.36 -9.03
N MET A 646 20.17 27.71 -8.13
CA MET A 646 19.83 28.48 -6.93
C MET A 646 19.58 29.96 -7.28
N PRO A 647 18.46 30.55 -6.84
CA PRO A 647 18.30 32.00 -6.84
C PRO A 647 19.36 32.57 -5.91
N ARG A 648 20.08 33.60 -6.36
CA ARG A 648 20.91 34.41 -5.46
C ARG A 648 19.98 35.09 -4.45
N GLU A 649 19.82 34.52 -3.26
CA GLU A 649 19.14 35.21 -2.18
C GLU A 649 19.99 36.41 -1.74
N ALA A 650 19.43 37.59 -2.02
CA ALA A 650 19.85 38.83 -1.43
C ALA A 650 19.66 38.75 0.09
N SER A 651 20.76 38.69 0.82
CA SER A 651 20.78 39.04 2.25
C SER A 651 20.35 40.50 2.40
N ALA A 652 19.13 40.71 2.89
CA ALA A 652 18.61 42.02 3.23
C ALA A 652 19.22 42.52 4.54
N ASP A 653 20.42 43.08 4.44
CA ASP A 653 20.78 44.30 5.17
C ASP A 653 21.81 45.07 4.33
N PHE A 654 21.46 46.33 4.03
CA PHE A 654 22.06 47.33 3.13
C PHE A 654 21.27 47.57 1.83
N SER A 655 20.18 48.33 2.00
CA SER A 655 19.29 48.91 0.98
C SER A 655 19.96 49.98 0.09
N ALA A 656 21.16 49.71 -0.41
CA ALA A 656 21.83 50.50 -1.45
C ALA A 656 22.51 49.63 -2.54
N ALA A 657 22.56 48.30 -2.40
CA ALA A 657 23.32 47.42 -3.31
C ALA A 657 22.50 46.70 -4.38
N ALA A 658 21.16 46.69 -4.30
CA ALA A 658 20.28 45.95 -5.21
C ALA A 658 20.24 46.51 -6.65
N GLU A 659 20.69 47.75 -6.89
CA GLU A 659 20.96 48.22 -8.26
C GLU A 659 22.26 47.64 -8.85
N SER A 660 23.16 47.07 -8.03
CA SER A 660 24.51 46.72 -8.47
C SER A 660 24.66 45.30 -9.03
N ASP A 661 23.72 44.38 -8.73
CA ASP A 661 23.84 42.97 -9.12
C ASP A 661 23.17 42.66 -10.47
N GLY A 662 21.98 43.22 -10.73
CA GLY A 662 21.39 43.22 -12.08
C GLY A 662 22.26 43.96 -13.12
N ARG A 663 23.05 44.95 -12.66
CA ARG A 663 24.04 45.63 -13.50
C ARG A 663 25.33 44.82 -13.66
N ALA A 664 25.74 43.99 -12.68
CA ALA A 664 26.89 43.09 -12.82
C ALA A 664 26.61 41.96 -13.83
N GLU A 665 25.40 41.43 -13.86
CA GLU A 665 24.96 40.47 -14.88
C GLU A 665 24.81 41.12 -16.26
N ALA A 666 24.32 42.37 -16.33
CA ALA A 666 24.33 43.15 -17.58
C ALA A 666 25.76 43.38 -18.09
N ILE A 667 26.71 43.68 -17.20
CA ILE A 667 28.15 43.79 -17.51
C ILE A 667 28.67 42.45 -18.04
N ALA A 668 28.38 41.33 -17.36
CA ALA A 668 28.84 40.00 -17.79
C ALA A 668 28.30 39.60 -19.17
N ARG A 669 27.03 39.93 -19.47
CA ARG A 669 26.41 39.68 -20.78
C ARG A 669 27.08 40.49 -21.89
N GLU A 670 27.29 41.78 -21.67
CA GLU A 670 28.00 42.65 -22.60
C GLU A 670 29.47 42.25 -22.77
N VAL A 671 30.11 41.73 -21.70
CA VAL A 671 31.46 41.16 -21.75
C VAL A 671 31.51 39.92 -22.65
N ALA A 672 30.52 39.03 -22.53
CA ALA A 672 30.41 37.85 -23.38
C ALA A 672 30.16 38.21 -24.85
N GLU A 673 29.32 39.21 -25.13
CA GLU A 673 29.10 39.75 -26.48
C GLU A 673 30.35 40.41 -27.07
N GLY A 674 31.09 41.18 -26.26
CA GLY A 674 32.36 41.77 -26.66
C GLY A 674 33.43 40.72 -26.98
N GLN A 675 33.50 39.64 -26.21
CA GLN A 675 34.36 38.49 -26.50
C GLN A 675 33.94 37.75 -27.78
N ALA A 676 32.65 37.70 -28.11
CA ALA A 676 32.17 37.16 -29.37
C ALA A 676 32.57 38.02 -30.58
N LEU A 677 32.51 39.35 -30.47
CA LEU A 677 32.96 40.27 -31.51
C LEU A 677 34.47 40.13 -31.80
N ILE A 678 35.27 39.84 -30.78
CA ILE A 678 36.72 39.59 -30.93
C ILE A 678 36.99 38.28 -31.65
N ARG A 679 36.23 37.22 -31.35
CA ARG A 679 36.30 35.96 -32.11
C ARG A 679 36.00 36.14 -33.59
N SER A 680 35.17 37.14 -33.93
CA SER A 680 34.88 37.54 -35.33
C SER A 680 35.89 38.53 -35.94
N GLY A 681 36.98 38.86 -35.24
CA GLY A 681 38.06 39.74 -35.75
C GLY A 681 37.80 41.25 -35.62
N ARG A 682 36.69 41.66 -35.01
CA ARG A 682 36.26 43.08 -34.90
C ARG A 682 36.68 43.69 -33.55
N LEU A 683 37.99 43.78 -33.31
CA LEU A 683 38.55 44.25 -32.02
C LEU A 683 38.26 45.73 -31.73
N LEU A 684 38.32 46.61 -32.74
CA LEU A 684 38.13 48.05 -32.55
C LEU A 684 36.73 48.37 -32.02
N GLU A 685 35.71 47.73 -32.61
CA GLU A 685 34.31 47.91 -32.22
C GLU A 685 34.01 47.38 -30.82
N ALA A 686 34.66 46.26 -30.43
CA ALA A 686 34.55 45.74 -29.07
C ALA A 686 35.11 46.76 -28.07
N VAL A 687 36.30 47.30 -28.31
CA VAL A 687 36.93 48.30 -27.43
C VAL A 687 36.14 49.61 -27.37
N GLU A 688 35.62 50.11 -28.49
CA GLU A 688 34.74 51.29 -28.53
C GLU A 688 33.46 51.09 -27.70
N ARG A 689 32.86 49.89 -27.77
CA ARG A 689 31.68 49.53 -26.99
C ARG A 689 31.99 49.54 -25.48
N PHE A 690 33.10 48.96 -25.04
CA PHE A 690 33.50 49.00 -23.62
C PHE A 690 33.89 50.41 -23.16
N GLN A 691 34.54 51.22 -24.00
CA GLN A 691 34.85 52.61 -23.67
C GLN A 691 33.58 53.46 -23.53
N LYS A 692 32.58 53.24 -24.38
CA LYS A 692 31.28 53.90 -24.28
C LYS A 692 30.57 53.55 -22.95
N GLN A 693 30.64 52.29 -22.53
CA GLN A 693 30.09 51.85 -21.24
C GLN A 693 30.90 52.39 -20.04
N LEU A 694 32.22 52.53 -20.18
CA LEU A 694 33.08 53.15 -19.16
C LEU A 694 32.77 54.65 -18.98
N GLY A 695 32.43 55.35 -20.07
CA GLY A 695 31.98 56.75 -20.06
C GLY A 695 30.58 56.92 -19.46
N ASN A 696 29.67 55.99 -19.74
CA ASN A 696 28.27 56.02 -19.29
C ASN A 696 28.03 55.40 -17.90
N GLY A 697 29.03 54.76 -17.28
CA GLY A 697 28.88 54.14 -15.96
C GLY A 697 28.49 55.16 -14.89
N ALA A 698 27.41 54.88 -14.14
CA ALA A 698 26.83 55.82 -13.18
C ALA A 698 27.60 55.83 -11.84
N SER A 699 28.25 54.70 -11.48
CA SER A 699 28.97 54.53 -10.21
C SER A 699 30.47 54.30 -10.39
N ARG A 700 31.28 54.75 -9.41
CA ARG A 700 32.73 54.47 -9.36
C ARG A 700 33.02 52.96 -9.33
N LYS A 701 32.17 52.16 -8.69
CA LYS A 701 32.28 50.68 -8.64
C LYS A 701 32.00 50.04 -10.00
N GLU A 702 31.05 50.56 -10.76
CA GLU A 702 30.75 50.10 -12.13
C GLU A 702 31.87 50.46 -13.09
N LYS A 703 32.43 51.68 -12.99
CA LYS A 703 33.59 52.09 -13.79
C LYS A 703 34.79 51.18 -13.53
N LEU A 704 35.03 50.76 -12.29
CA LEU A 704 36.07 49.80 -11.95
C LEU A 704 35.82 48.43 -12.61
N ARG A 705 34.59 47.89 -12.53
CA ARG A 705 34.23 46.60 -13.14
C ARG A 705 34.36 46.62 -14.67
N TRP A 706 33.90 47.69 -15.33
CA TRP A 706 34.08 47.87 -16.77
C TRP A 706 35.55 48.01 -17.16
N ARG A 707 36.34 48.74 -16.36
CA ARG A 707 37.79 48.87 -16.59
C ARG A 707 38.53 47.55 -16.42
N LEU A 708 38.13 46.75 -15.43
CA LEU A 708 38.66 45.41 -15.20
C LEU A 708 38.32 44.47 -16.36
N ALA A 709 37.07 44.51 -16.85
CA ALA A 709 36.64 43.72 -18.00
C ALA A 709 37.39 44.10 -19.28
N LEU A 710 37.58 45.42 -19.54
CA LEU A 710 38.36 45.91 -20.67
C LEU A 710 39.83 45.47 -20.57
N ALA A 711 40.44 45.60 -19.39
CA ALA A 711 41.81 45.17 -19.16
C ALA A 711 41.96 43.65 -19.36
N GLN A 712 41.00 42.85 -18.90
CA GLN A 712 41.02 41.39 -19.06
C GLN A 712 40.99 41.00 -20.53
N LEU A 713 40.15 41.68 -21.30
CA LEU A 713 40.01 41.47 -22.73
C LEU A 713 41.30 41.83 -23.49
N LEU A 714 41.95 42.95 -23.14
CA LEU A 714 43.20 43.39 -23.77
C LEU A 714 44.39 42.48 -23.41
N VAL A 715 44.45 41.98 -22.18
CA VAL A 715 45.46 41.00 -21.75
C VAL A 715 45.25 39.67 -22.47
N ASN A 716 44.02 39.16 -22.53
CA ASN A 716 43.69 37.89 -23.19
C ASN A 716 43.91 37.90 -24.71
N THR A 717 43.84 39.06 -25.35
CA THR A 717 44.11 39.22 -26.79
C THR A 717 45.59 39.52 -27.10
N ASN A 718 46.47 39.30 -26.13
CA ASN A 718 47.92 39.48 -26.23
C ASN A 718 48.35 40.92 -26.58
N ARG A 719 47.55 41.92 -26.20
CA ARG A 719 47.84 43.36 -26.35
C ARG A 719 48.03 44.05 -25.00
N ALA A 720 48.78 43.41 -24.12
CA ALA A 720 49.00 43.85 -22.73
C ALA A 720 49.51 45.30 -22.62
N LYS A 721 50.30 45.79 -23.60
CA LYS A 721 50.78 47.19 -23.64
C LYS A 721 49.67 48.24 -23.61
N LEU A 722 48.52 47.96 -24.23
CA LEU A 722 47.36 48.86 -24.24
C LEU A 722 46.54 48.75 -22.94
N ALA A 723 46.70 47.66 -22.18
CA ALA A 723 46.02 47.45 -20.91
C ALA A 723 46.72 48.14 -19.72
N LEU A 724 48.03 48.43 -19.83
CA LEU A 724 48.85 48.98 -18.73
C LEU A 724 48.24 50.20 -18.01
N PRO A 725 47.82 51.29 -18.69
CA PRO A 725 47.23 52.44 -17.98
C PRO A 725 45.90 52.10 -17.29
N HIS A 726 45.17 51.10 -17.79
CA HIS A 726 43.94 50.62 -17.16
C HIS A 726 44.25 49.77 -15.92
N LEU A 727 45.29 48.93 -15.97
CA LEU A 727 45.73 48.11 -14.84
C LEU A 727 46.30 48.97 -13.70
N GLU A 728 47.06 50.02 -14.03
CA GLU A 728 47.56 50.98 -13.02
C GLU A 728 46.41 51.67 -12.30
N GLN A 729 45.38 52.10 -13.05
CA GLN A 729 44.20 52.71 -12.46
C GLN A 729 43.38 51.70 -11.64
N VAL A 730 43.30 50.43 -12.05
CA VAL A 730 42.65 49.36 -11.26
C VAL A 730 43.36 49.16 -9.92
N MET A 731 44.70 49.13 -9.88
CA MET A 731 45.43 49.01 -8.60
C MET A 731 45.21 50.23 -7.69
N ALA A 732 45.18 51.43 -8.25
CA ALA A 732 44.90 52.65 -7.52
C ALA A 732 43.46 52.66 -6.96
N ASP A 733 42.48 52.24 -7.77
CA ASP A 733 41.08 52.14 -7.36
C ASP A 733 40.89 51.09 -6.25
N ILE A 734 41.56 49.93 -6.33
CA ILE A 734 41.52 48.89 -5.29
C ILE A 734 42.01 49.43 -3.94
N GLY A 735 43.11 50.19 -3.94
CA GLY A 735 43.63 50.83 -2.72
C GLY A 735 42.73 51.94 -2.21
N ALA A 736 42.26 52.83 -3.09
CA ALA A 736 41.44 53.99 -2.72
C ALA A 736 40.07 53.59 -2.13
N PHE A 737 39.51 52.46 -2.57
CA PHE A 737 38.24 51.95 -2.07
C PHE A 737 38.38 50.91 -0.96
N GLY A 738 39.61 50.57 -0.53
CA GLY A 738 39.83 49.57 0.52
C GLY A 738 39.26 48.19 0.17
N LEU A 739 39.25 47.82 -1.12
CA LEU A 739 38.56 46.60 -1.57
C LEU A 739 39.17 45.32 -0.99
N GLU A 740 40.41 45.37 -0.53
CA GLU A 740 41.07 44.24 0.13
C GLU A 740 40.38 43.83 1.44
N GLU A 741 39.74 44.78 2.14
CA GLU A 741 38.98 44.50 3.37
C GLU A 741 37.49 44.31 3.07
N TYR A 742 36.94 45.07 2.13
CA TYR A 742 35.49 45.15 1.90
C TYR A 742 34.95 44.17 0.84
N ASP A 743 35.73 43.85 -0.20
CA ASP A 743 35.35 42.92 -1.27
C ASP A 743 36.60 42.16 -1.76
N PRO A 744 37.14 41.24 -0.93
CA PRO A 744 38.44 40.63 -1.16
C PRO A 744 38.49 39.82 -2.45
N ALA A 745 37.35 39.29 -2.92
CA ALA A 745 37.25 38.56 -4.17
C ALA A 745 37.48 39.45 -5.40
N LEU A 746 36.86 40.64 -5.44
CA LEU A 746 37.04 41.60 -6.53
C LEU A 746 38.44 42.21 -6.51
N ALA A 747 38.99 42.49 -5.33
CA ALA A 747 40.36 42.95 -5.15
C ALA A 747 41.36 41.89 -5.67
N LEU A 748 41.16 40.62 -5.30
CA LEU A 748 41.99 39.52 -5.75
C LEU A 748 41.94 39.34 -7.27
N GLN A 749 40.77 39.42 -7.89
CA GLN A 749 40.63 39.35 -9.35
C GLN A 749 41.39 40.50 -10.05
N GLY A 750 41.27 41.73 -9.55
CA GLY A 750 41.95 42.88 -10.10
C GLY A 750 43.47 42.84 -9.94
N LEU A 751 43.95 42.42 -8.76
CA LEU A 751 45.38 42.28 -8.49
C LEU A 751 46.00 41.15 -9.31
N LYS A 752 45.31 40.02 -9.50
CA LYS A 752 45.78 38.92 -10.36
C LYS A 752 45.94 39.36 -11.79
N LEU A 753 44.94 40.07 -12.32
CA LEU A 753 45.00 40.58 -13.68
C LEU A 753 46.09 41.65 -13.86
N ALA A 754 46.27 42.53 -12.88
CA ALA A 754 47.36 43.50 -12.85
C ALA A 754 48.72 42.80 -12.83
N TRP A 755 48.88 41.75 -12.01
CA TRP A 755 50.10 40.95 -11.98
C TRP A 755 50.42 40.35 -13.34
N VAL A 756 49.48 39.62 -13.96
CA VAL A 756 49.69 39.01 -15.30
C VAL A 756 50.03 40.08 -16.35
N GLY A 757 49.32 41.21 -16.32
CA GLY A 757 49.56 42.30 -17.27
C GLY A 757 50.92 42.98 -17.08
N PHE A 758 51.36 43.21 -15.86
CA PHE A 758 52.64 43.87 -15.56
C PHE A 758 53.84 42.93 -15.68
N ASP A 759 53.72 41.67 -15.26
CA ASP A 759 54.79 40.67 -15.35
C ASP A 759 55.15 40.34 -16.81
N SER A 760 54.15 40.39 -17.71
CA SER A 760 54.37 40.25 -19.15
C SER A 760 55.23 41.37 -19.78
N GLN A 761 55.54 42.45 -19.05
CA GLN A 761 56.35 43.56 -19.55
C GLN A 761 57.81 43.47 -19.08
N SER A 762 58.72 43.81 -20.00
CA SER A 762 60.17 43.74 -19.72
C SER A 762 60.73 44.97 -19.00
N GLU A 763 59.98 46.07 -18.90
CA GLU A 763 60.45 47.30 -18.25
C GLU A 763 60.49 47.15 -16.71
N PRO A 764 61.57 47.59 -16.04
CA PRO A 764 61.76 47.36 -14.61
C PRO A 764 60.66 47.98 -13.75
N ARG A 765 60.13 49.15 -14.13
CA ARG A 765 59.03 49.82 -13.41
C ARG A 765 57.74 48.99 -13.32
N PHE A 766 57.47 48.11 -14.29
CA PHE A 766 56.28 47.25 -14.27
C PHE A 766 56.54 45.98 -13.47
N LYS A 767 57.78 45.47 -13.45
CA LYS A 767 58.15 44.34 -12.58
C LYS A 767 58.06 44.68 -11.10
N GLU A 768 58.42 45.90 -10.71
CA GLU A 768 58.21 46.38 -9.33
C GLU A 768 56.72 46.43 -8.97
N LYS A 769 55.86 46.92 -9.88
CA LYS A 769 54.40 46.93 -9.68
C LYS A 769 53.79 45.52 -9.67
N ALA A 770 54.34 44.59 -10.45
CA ALA A 770 53.94 43.19 -10.39
C ALA A 770 54.31 42.58 -9.02
N ALA A 771 55.50 42.84 -8.51
CA ALA A 771 55.90 42.40 -7.17
C ALA A 771 54.99 43.00 -6.08
N GLU A 772 54.63 44.27 -6.20
CA GLU A 772 53.66 44.93 -5.29
C GLU A 772 52.29 44.23 -5.34
N ALA A 773 51.75 43.95 -6.53
CA ALA A 773 50.48 43.23 -6.69
C ALA A 773 50.55 41.82 -6.08
N LEU A 774 51.66 41.11 -6.27
CA LEU A 774 51.87 39.75 -5.73
C LEU A 774 51.97 39.75 -4.19
N HIS A 775 52.62 40.76 -3.60
CA HIS A 775 52.64 40.95 -2.14
C HIS A 775 51.25 41.22 -1.57
N ARG A 776 50.43 42.00 -2.28
CA ARG A 776 49.05 42.29 -1.89
C ARG A 776 48.16 41.05 -2.00
N ILE A 777 48.32 40.27 -3.08
CA ILE A 777 47.67 38.96 -3.23
C ILE A 777 48.07 38.02 -2.08
N ALA A 778 49.34 37.97 -1.69
CA ALA A 778 49.81 37.10 -0.61
C ALA A 778 49.13 37.40 0.74
N ARG A 779 48.71 38.64 1.00
CA ARG A 779 47.99 39.02 2.22
C ARG A 779 46.53 38.54 2.19
N LEU A 780 45.90 38.53 1.02
CA LEU A 780 44.51 38.10 0.83
C LEU A 780 44.39 36.58 0.72
N ASP A 781 45.27 35.96 -0.06
CA ASP A 781 45.28 34.54 -0.34
C ASP A 781 46.72 34.04 -0.57
N PRO A 782 47.38 33.54 0.49
CA PRO A 782 48.73 33.00 0.41
C PRO A 782 48.85 31.79 -0.54
N VAL A 783 47.77 31.02 -0.72
CA VAL A 783 47.76 29.82 -1.56
C VAL A 783 47.80 30.22 -3.03
N GLU A 784 47.04 31.24 -3.41
CA GLU A 784 47.05 31.77 -4.78
C GLU A 784 48.36 32.46 -5.13
N MET A 785 49.03 33.11 -4.17
CA MET A 785 50.39 33.63 -4.41
C MET A 785 51.38 32.52 -4.76
N VAL A 786 51.36 31.39 -4.02
CA VAL A 786 52.24 30.26 -4.29
C VAL A 786 51.96 29.62 -5.66
N ARG A 787 50.70 29.64 -6.12
CA ARG A 787 50.33 29.17 -7.46
C ARG A 787 50.90 30.08 -8.55
N LEU A 788 50.78 31.41 -8.38
CA LEU A 788 51.27 32.39 -9.36
C LEU A 788 52.80 32.51 -9.36
N ALA A 789 53.47 32.28 -8.23
CA ALA A 789 54.93 32.29 -8.13
C ALA A 789 55.62 31.01 -8.63
N LYS A 790 54.86 29.92 -8.85
CA LYS A 790 55.37 28.63 -9.38
C LYS A 790 55.21 28.48 -10.89
N GLY A 791 54.36 29.30 -11.53
CA GLY A 791 54.26 29.42 -12.97
C GLY A 791 55.23 30.47 -13.49
#